data_AF-A0AAW3AMR9-F1
#
_entry.id   AF-A0AAW3AMR9-F1
#
_cell.length_a   1.000
_cell.length_b   1.000
_cell.length_c   1.000
_cell.angle_alpha   90.00
_cell.angle_beta   90.00
_cell.angle_gamma   90.00
#
_symmetry.space_group_name_H-M   'P 1'
#
loop_
_entity.id
_entity.type
_entity.pdbx_description
1 polymer ?
#
loop_
_entity_poly.entity_id
_entity_poly.type
_entity_poly.pdbx_seq_one_letter_code
_entity_poly.pdbx_strand_id
1 'polypeptide(L)'
;MNEDWPQHFPPRGTVPNAELYDQCIDACSLQWWYANAHLMVKGEDRPSLAFFVSFFRRAEESCPTITTKHHDACMWALIDLKHQKYYADSVLDPESIEQLKLQLDPAVTGRKLEHVEAALLELLNKGRVPRPDRILKNKAVYTQQPFSITLDDSCAMRVAQKGPVRQYAFEMRNTADDVYVRLYFKTQQQPVFHGKDGRVNGMYYYYFPSMRVTGFVVVKGVKHEVKGLGWYDRELDGSVSELGRDAKYSWSWLSLHLSNMSQLNMFHGTSGNEPDTRKMIVVETRTDGSRHYHDDVVMQTKKTWSSLVTFMQYPVEFHICSASMGLDVTIHTVFDAQELGTVLVGGAGFYEGVVEGSGVCGGEALTMRGFLECKRNAAPYSSTSELLKCIGSYVHGALEEVYPLDASDSWVSENVLGRNAINRGVPADKVCDTLFRPVRSMIDRGGKSWRSLVLVSCCNALSRQYFDCRRYIAVAELLHVGSLIIDDIQDNSMVRRGEKCVHVEYGVATAINAGSACYFMAPRAARIQDLPPEKASRIYQLYFDVLLAGHAGQGLDIYGLDYLMPKVIETGDVSTLFDALDAIHTYKTGGAVGTLCAMACVLCEAPAALSEAVEKFGLTLGLAFQIVDDALNIRGFEGNLKEAAEDIKDGKITYPIAIAMGRLGAADRHTLWVILRKPTKEAADIRDAVELIVKVEAITECLLIARHRLQEMWDSLDPLLEDSFPKLMMRTLCSFLVERTY
;
A
#
# COMPACT_ATOMS: atom_id res chain seq x y z
N MET A 1 -10.80 -33.64 34.10
CA MET A 1 -9.50 -34.28 34.43
C MET A 1 -8.75 -34.46 33.12
N ASN A 2 -7.69 -33.75 32.75
CA ASN A 2 -7.03 -32.53 33.23
C ASN A 2 -6.87 -31.67 31.96
N GLU A 3 -7.61 -30.57 31.83
CA GLU A 3 -7.15 -29.53 30.89
C GLU A 3 -5.95 -28.88 31.56
N ASP A 4 -4.80 -28.92 30.91
CA ASP A 4 -3.56 -28.28 31.34
C ASP A 4 -3.84 -26.79 31.50
N TRP A 5 -4.23 -26.35 32.71
CA TRP A 5 -4.52 -24.96 33.05
C TRP A 5 -3.21 -24.38 33.56
N PRO A 6 -2.55 -23.49 32.81
CA PRO A 6 -1.26 -22.96 33.20
C PRO A 6 -1.29 -22.35 34.60
N GLN A 7 -0.26 -22.60 35.41
CA GLN A 7 -0.23 -22.16 36.81
C GLN A 7 -0.24 -20.64 36.95
N HIS A 8 0.25 -19.93 35.93
CA HIS A 8 0.26 -18.47 35.89
C HIS A 8 -1.08 -17.86 35.41
N PHE A 9 -2.06 -18.67 35.01
CA PHE A 9 -3.42 -18.18 34.76
C PHE A 9 -4.18 -17.98 36.07
N PRO A 10 -5.15 -17.06 36.11
CA PRO A 10 -6.06 -16.95 37.26
C PRO A 10 -6.73 -18.28 37.59
N PRO A 11 -7.05 -18.55 38.86
CA PRO A 11 -7.83 -19.72 39.22
C PRO A 11 -9.14 -19.76 38.41
N ARG A 12 -9.45 -20.92 37.85
CA ARG A 12 -10.59 -21.10 36.93
C ARG A 12 -11.90 -20.57 37.54
N GLY A 13 -12.59 -19.69 36.80
CA GLY A 13 -13.87 -19.11 37.22
C GLY A 13 -13.79 -18.03 38.30
N THR A 14 -12.60 -17.55 38.65
CA THR A 14 -12.42 -16.44 39.61
C THR A 14 -12.19 -15.11 38.90
N VAL A 15 -12.64 -14.01 39.53
CA VAL A 15 -12.33 -12.65 39.07
C VAL A 15 -10.82 -12.43 39.22
N PRO A 16 -10.09 -12.07 38.14
CA PRO A 16 -8.64 -11.86 38.20
C PRO A 16 -8.31 -10.77 39.20
N ASN A 17 -7.37 -11.00 40.10
CA ASN A 17 -6.84 -9.94 40.93
C ASN A 17 -6.01 -8.97 40.06
N ALA A 18 -6.40 -7.69 39.99
CA ALA A 18 -5.67 -6.70 39.19
C ALA A 18 -4.22 -6.53 39.68
N GLU A 19 -3.99 -6.59 41.00
CA GLU A 19 -2.66 -6.51 41.59
C GLU A 19 -1.75 -7.69 41.21
N LEU A 20 -2.26 -8.73 40.54
CA LEU A 20 -1.45 -9.85 40.05
C LEU A 20 -1.49 -9.95 38.52
N TYR A 21 -2.69 -9.87 37.93
CA TYR A 21 -2.92 -10.24 36.54
C TYR A 21 -3.03 -9.06 35.57
N ASP A 22 -3.04 -7.81 36.07
CA ASP A 22 -2.76 -6.64 35.23
C ASP A 22 -1.26 -6.31 35.18
N GLN A 23 -0.42 -6.94 36.02
CA GLN A 23 1.03 -6.80 35.98
C GLN A 23 1.67 -7.63 34.85
N CYS A 24 2.99 -7.47 34.69
CA CYS A 24 3.81 -8.36 33.89
C CYS A 24 3.96 -9.73 34.57
N ILE A 25 3.81 -10.80 33.78
CA ILE A 25 3.95 -12.19 34.21
C ILE A 25 5.05 -12.84 33.36
N ASP A 26 6.24 -13.03 33.90
CA ASP A 26 7.41 -13.50 33.13
C ASP A 26 7.24 -14.95 32.58
N ALA A 27 6.29 -15.70 33.11
CA ALA A 27 5.93 -17.03 32.62
C ALA A 27 5.02 -17.00 31.37
N CYS A 28 4.55 -15.81 30.94
CA CYS A 28 3.72 -15.66 29.75
C CYS A 28 4.57 -15.44 28.50
N SER A 29 4.31 -16.24 27.47
CA SER A 29 4.95 -16.14 26.16
C SER A 29 4.59 -14.86 25.40
N LEU A 30 3.35 -14.40 25.56
CA LEU A 30 2.83 -13.14 25.03
C LEU A 30 1.94 -12.49 26.08
N GLN A 31 2.02 -11.17 26.18
CA GLN A 31 1.17 -10.38 27.06
C GLN A 31 0.69 -9.15 26.32
N TRP A 32 -0.61 -8.93 26.39
CA TRP A 32 -1.29 -7.84 25.69
C TRP A 32 -2.10 -6.99 26.68
N TRP A 33 -1.91 -5.67 26.64
CA TRP A 33 -2.82 -4.68 27.21
C TRP A 33 -3.35 -3.79 26.09
N TYR A 34 -4.63 -3.92 25.79
CA TYR A 34 -5.28 -3.15 24.73
C TYR A 34 -6.38 -2.27 25.32
N ALA A 35 -6.55 -1.07 24.75
CA ALA A 35 -7.68 -0.23 25.05
C ALA A 35 -8.09 0.57 23.82
N ASN A 36 -9.39 0.77 23.65
CA ASN A 36 -9.93 1.71 22.67
C ASN A 36 -10.98 2.62 23.31
N ALA A 37 -11.23 3.79 22.72
CA ALA A 37 -12.22 4.74 23.22
C ALA A 37 -12.81 5.62 22.13
N HIS A 38 -14.09 5.94 22.31
CA HIS A 38 -14.77 7.01 21.59
C HIS A 38 -14.82 8.26 22.48
N LEU A 39 -14.23 9.35 22.01
CA LEU A 39 -13.95 10.55 22.78
C LEU A 39 -14.79 11.74 22.27
N MET A 40 -15.51 12.36 23.19
CA MET A 40 -16.26 13.59 22.98
C MET A 40 -15.45 14.76 23.52
N VAL A 41 -15.13 15.71 22.65
CA VAL A 41 -14.48 16.97 23.05
C VAL A 41 -15.49 17.81 23.82
N LYS A 42 -15.03 18.48 24.88
CA LYS A 42 -15.87 19.36 25.71
C LYS A 42 -16.59 20.40 24.83
N GLY A 43 -17.92 20.39 24.88
CA GLY A 43 -18.77 21.31 24.12
C GLY A 43 -19.37 20.70 22.84
N GLU A 44 -19.00 19.47 22.50
CA GLU A 44 -19.61 18.73 21.40
C GLU A 44 -20.64 17.72 21.90
N ASP A 45 -21.62 17.41 21.06
CA ASP A 45 -22.74 16.50 21.39
C ASP A 45 -22.49 15.04 20.96
N ARG A 46 -21.44 14.80 20.16
CA ARG A 46 -21.08 13.47 19.66
C ARG A 46 -19.56 13.26 19.69
N PRO A 47 -19.07 12.01 19.75
CA PRO A 47 -17.64 11.75 19.64
C PRO A 47 -17.09 12.23 18.28
N SER A 48 -16.03 13.04 18.33
CA SER A 48 -15.28 13.56 17.18
C SER A 48 -13.85 13.02 17.12
N LEU A 49 -13.41 12.38 18.20
CA LEU A 49 -12.12 11.72 18.31
C LEU A 49 -12.32 10.28 18.73
N ALA A 50 -11.39 9.42 18.37
CA ALA A 50 -11.26 8.09 18.94
C ALA A 50 -9.79 7.80 19.19
N PHE A 51 -9.52 6.78 20.01
CA PHE A 51 -8.17 6.42 20.40
C PHE A 51 -8.11 4.90 20.57
N PHE A 52 -7.02 4.30 20.15
CA PHE A 52 -6.65 2.97 20.63
C PHE A 52 -5.19 2.94 21.03
N VAL A 53 -4.84 1.99 21.89
CA VAL A 53 -3.47 1.67 22.26
C VAL A 53 -3.36 0.18 22.55
N SER A 54 -2.22 -0.36 22.19
CA SER A 54 -1.81 -1.71 22.47
C SER A 54 -0.39 -1.71 23.01
N PHE A 55 -0.18 -2.28 24.20
CA PHE A 55 1.14 -2.67 24.70
C PHE A 55 1.32 -4.18 24.56
N PHE A 56 2.47 -4.57 24.02
CA PHE A 56 2.88 -5.96 23.87
C PHE A 56 4.16 -6.20 24.67
N ARG A 57 4.22 -7.36 25.30
CA ARG A 57 5.46 -7.94 25.82
C ARG A 57 5.55 -9.39 25.39
N ARG A 58 6.59 -9.71 24.61
CA ARG A 58 6.78 -11.02 23.98
C ARG A 58 8.04 -11.68 24.49
N ALA A 59 7.96 -12.93 24.93
CA ALA A 59 9.13 -13.73 25.26
C ALA A 59 9.93 -14.14 24.02
N GLU A 60 11.24 -14.29 24.16
CA GLU A 60 12.11 -14.83 23.10
C GLU A 60 11.82 -16.32 22.80
N GLU A 61 11.29 -17.05 23.79
CA GLU A 61 11.03 -18.48 23.75
C GLU A 61 9.53 -18.78 23.94
N SER A 62 9.04 -19.87 23.32
CA SER A 62 7.63 -20.29 23.43
C SER A 62 7.24 -20.80 24.81
N CYS A 63 8.22 -21.24 25.61
CA CYS A 63 8.03 -21.74 26.98
C CYS A 63 8.95 -20.94 27.92
N PRO A 64 8.60 -19.68 28.25
CA PRO A 64 9.50 -18.81 28.98
C PRO A 64 9.73 -19.26 30.42
N THR A 65 10.92 -18.96 30.90
CA THR A 65 11.38 -19.13 32.27
C THR A 65 11.63 -17.74 32.88
N ILE A 66 11.91 -17.68 34.19
CA ILE A 66 12.21 -16.41 34.87
C ILE A 66 13.44 -15.68 34.30
N THR A 67 14.31 -16.39 33.57
CA THR A 67 15.49 -15.81 32.91
C THR A 67 15.25 -15.47 31.44
N THR A 68 14.09 -15.80 30.88
CA THR A 68 13.79 -15.58 29.47
C THR A 68 13.67 -14.08 29.20
N LYS A 69 14.35 -13.63 28.14
CA LYS A 69 14.27 -12.24 27.69
C LYS A 69 12.91 -11.96 27.08
N HIS A 70 12.48 -10.73 27.25
CA HIS A 70 11.23 -10.23 26.70
C HIS A 70 11.51 -8.98 25.86
N HIS A 71 10.70 -8.82 24.82
CA HIS A 71 10.74 -7.70 23.90
C HIS A 71 9.42 -6.95 23.97
N ASP A 72 9.52 -5.64 24.09
CA ASP A 72 8.38 -4.77 24.26
C ASP A 72 8.02 -4.05 22.97
N ALA A 73 6.73 -3.82 22.79
CA ALA A 73 6.26 -2.92 21.75
C ALA A 73 5.01 -2.18 22.19
N CYS A 74 4.76 -1.03 21.58
CA CYS A 74 3.50 -0.33 21.73
C CYS A 74 3.04 0.26 20.40
N MET A 75 1.80 -0.02 20.01
CA MET A 75 1.14 0.57 18.85
C MET A 75 -0.08 1.36 19.31
N TRP A 76 -0.29 2.55 18.77
CA TRP A 76 -1.46 3.34 19.11
C TRP A 76 -1.79 4.33 18.00
N ALA A 77 -3.04 4.82 18.00
CA ALA A 77 -3.39 5.97 17.19
C ALA A 77 -4.42 6.87 17.87
N LEU A 78 -4.31 8.17 17.61
CA LEU A 78 -5.41 9.12 17.76
C LEU A 78 -6.11 9.27 16.41
N ILE A 79 -7.42 9.07 16.40
CA ILE A 79 -8.26 9.09 15.20
C ILE A 79 -9.14 10.34 15.25
N ASP A 80 -8.92 11.28 14.34
CA ASP A 80 -9.75 12.46 14.18
C ASP A 80 -10.86 12.18 13.16
N LEU A 81 -12.07 11.93 13.68
CA LEU A 81 -13.22 11.56 12.87
C LEU A 81 -13.77 12.74 12.06
N LYS A 82 -13.52 13.97 12.51
CA LYS A 82 -14.04 15.18 11.87
C LYS A 82 -13.20 15.55 10.64
N HIS A 83 -11.88 15.46 10.77
CA HIS A 83 -10.94 15.81 9.70
C HIS A 83 -10.40 14.58 8.96
N GLN A 84 -10.87 13.37 9.31
CA GLN A 84 -10.47 12.09 8.73
C GLN A 84 -8.95 11.90 8.76
N LYS A 85 -8.35 12.11 9.94
CA LYS A 85 -6.91 11.94 10.18
C LYS A 85 -6.63 10.79 11.12
N TYR A 86 -5.54 10.10 10.87
CA TYR A 86 -5.12 8.91 11.61
C TYR A 86 -3.68 9.10 12.06
N TYR A 87 -3.50 9.52 13.31
CA TYR A 87 -2.20 9.83 13.89
C TYR A 87 -1.66 8.59 14.61
N ALA A 88 -1.03 7.69 13.85
CA ALA A 88 -0.45 6.45 14.35
C ALA A 88 1.01 6.62 14.81
N ASP A 89 1.41 5.82 15.79
CA ASP A 89 2.80 5.67 16.24
C ASP A 89 3.00 4.22 16.73
N SER A 90 4.20 3.69 16.49
CA SER A 90 4.55 2.31 16.84
C SER A 90 5.98 2.27 17.34
N VAL A 91 6.20 1.73 18.54
CA VAL A 91 7.50 1.73 19.22
C VAL A 91 7.94 0.31 19.46
N LEU A 92 9.15 -0.03 19.02
CA LEU A 92 9.64 -1.40 18.93
C LEU A 92 10.93 -1.58 19.72
N ASP A 93 11.03 -2.67 20.46
CA ASP A 93 12.28 -3.11 21.09
C ASP A 93 13.37 -3.41 20.04
N PRO A 94 14.63 -2.96 20.24
CA PRO A 94 15.69 -3.11 19.24
C PRO A 94 15.97 -4.57 18.89
N GLU A 95 15.91 -5.48 19.87
CA GLU A 95 16.10 -6.89 19.62
C GLU A 95 14.97 -7.50 18.76
N SER A 96 13.75 -6.93 18.77
CA SER A 96 12.71 -7.35 17.81
C SER A 96 13.11 -7.08 16.37
N ILE A 97 13.86 -6.00 16.12
CA ILE A 97 14.39 -5.67 14.80
C ILE A 97 15.53 -6.62 14.41
N GLU A 98 16.41 -6.96 15.34
CA GLU A 98 17.47 -7.95 15.07
C GLU A 98 16.89 -9.33 14.76
N GLN A 99 15.84 -9.75 15.47
CA GLN A 99 15.13 -10.99 15.14
C GLN A 99 14.49 -10.94 13.75
N LEU A 100 13.88 -9.81 13.37
CA LEU A 100 13.35 -9.63 12.01
C LEU A 100 14.45 -9.70 10.94
N LYS A 101 15.63 -9.11 11.19
CA LYS A 101 16.78 -9.21 10.28
C LYS A 101 17.20 -10.67 10.08
N LEU A 102 17.26 -11.46 11.15
CA LEU A 102 17.58 -12.90 11.05
C LEU A 102 16.54 -13.67 10.21
N GLN A 103 15.25 -13.34 10.34
CA GLN A 103 14.18 -13.95 9.53
C GLN A 103 14.19 -13.53 8.06
N LEU A 104 14.87 -12.41 7.75
CA LEU A 104 15.08 -11.91 6.41
C LEU A 104 16.47 -12.25 5.87
N ASP A 105 17.38 -12.85 6.64
CA ASP A 105 18.74 -13.14 6.17
C ASP A 105 18.74 -14.42 5.31
N PRO A 106 19.09 -14.34 4.01
CA PRO A 106 19.23 -15.52 3.15
C PRO A 106 20.25 -16.53 3.66
N ALA A 107 21.31 -16.08 4.34
CA ALA A 107 22.33 -16.96 4.90
C ALA A 107 21.80 -17.79 6.08
N VAL A 108 20.80 -17.28 6.80
CA VAL A 108 20.14 -17.98 7.92
C VAL A 108 19.00 -18.87 7.40
N THR A 109 18.16 -18.31 6.52
CA THR A 109 16.92 -18.95 6.08
C THR A 109 17.08 -19.88 4.87
N GLY A 110 18.17 -19.74 4.11
CA GLY A 110 18.39 -20.46 2.86
C GLY A 110 17.41 -20.09 1.73
N ARG A 111 16.57 -19.07 1.93
CA ARG A 111 15.55 -18.64 0.95
C ARG A 111 16.03 -17.42 0.16
N LYS A 112 15.66 -17.34 -1.11
CA LYS A 112 15.79 -16.10 -1.89
C LYS A 112 14.76 -15.10 -1.38
N LEU A 113 15.18 -13.85 -1.19
CA LEU A 113 14.26 -12.77 -0.83
C LEU A 113 13.49 -12.25 -2.04
N GLU A 114 12.24 -11.93 -1.80
CA GLU A 114 11.47 -11.06 -2.69
C GLU A 114 12.01 -9.63 -2.63
N HIS A 115 11.80 -8.83 -3.69
CA HIS A 115 12.37 -7.48 -3.77
C HIS A 115 11.96 -6.58 -2.60
N VAL A 116 10.72 -6.73 -2.10
CA VAL A 116 10.24 -5.98 -0.93
C VAL A 116 10.98 -6.37 0.35
N GLU A 117 11.34 -7.64 0.50
CA GLU A 117 12.10 -8.13 1.65
C GLU A 117 13.53 -7.66 1.59
N ALA A 118 14.14 -7.69 0.40
CA ALA A 118 15.46 -7.15 0.19
C ALA A 118 15.50 -5.64 0.51
N ALA A 119 14.50 -4.87 0.07
CA ALA A 119 14.37 -3.45 0.38
C ALA A 119 14.19 -3.19 1.88
N LEU A 120 13.36 -4.00 2.56
CA LEU A 120 13.18 -3.91 4.00
C LEU A 120 14.48 -4.26 4.74
N LEU A 121 15.13 -5.37 4.40
CA LEU A 121 16.39 -5.78 5.00
C LEU A 121 17.50 -4.73 4.79
N GLU A 122 17.57 -4.11 3.61
CA GLU A 122 18.49 -2.99 3.34
C GLU A 122 18.25 -1.83 4.32
N LEU A 123 16.99 -1.48 4.56
CA LEU A 123 16.62 -0.43 5.50
C LEU A 123 16.98 -0.80 6.96
N LEU A 124 16.66 -2.02 7.37
CA LEU A 124 16.94 -2.51 8.73
C LEU A 124 18.45 -2.60 9.00
N ASN A 125 19.26 -3.00 8.00
CA ASN A 125 20.72 -3.02 8.11
C ASN A 125 21.34 -1.64 8.29
N LYS A 126 20.64 -0.58 7.86
CA LYS A 126 21.01 0.83 8.13
C LYS A 126 20.56 1.29 9.53
N GLY A 127 19.96 0.41 10.35
CA GLY A 127 19.45 0.72 11.69
C GLY A 127 18.18 1.58 11.69
N ARG A 128 17.39 1.52 10.60
CA ARG A 128 16.19 2.34 10.38
C ARG A 128 14.97 1.45 10.19
N VAL A 129 13.78 2.00 10.43
CA VAL A 129 12.49 1.32 10.27
C VAL A 129 11.51 2.25 9.54
N PRO A 130 10.53 1.72 8.78
CA PRO A 130 9.55 2.56 8.10
C PRO A 130 8.55 3.13 9.12
N ARG A 131 8.26 4.43 9.05
CA ARG A 131 7.20 5.04 9.87
C ARG A 131 5.85 4.33 9.63
N PRO A 132 4.96 4.29 10.64
CA PRO A 132 5.05 4.89 11.97
C PRO A 132 5.97 4.15 12.97
N ASP A 133 6.63 3.06 12.58
CA ASP A 133 7.54 2.38 13.50
C ASP A 133 8.75 3.26 13.88
N ARG A 134 9.17 3.12 15.13
CA ARG A 134 10.42 3.66 15.67
C ARG A 134 11.01 2.70 16.68
N ILE A 135 12.34 2.73 16.79
CA ILE A 135 13.09 1.87 17.69
C ILE A 135 13.17 2.54 19.07
N LEU A 136 12.94 1.77 20.14
CA LEU A 136 13.17 2.22 21.51
C LEU A 136 14.61 2.69 21.71
N LYS A 137 14.77 3.84 22.35
CA LYS A 137 16.11 4.37 22.70
C LYS A 137 16.62 3.76 23.99
N ASN A 138 15.72 3.48 24.92
CA ASN A 138 16.02 2.88 26.22
C ASN A 138 15.14 1.65 26.42
N LYS A 139 15.61 0.74 27.27
CA LYS A 139 14.81 -0.42 27.69
C LYS A 139 13.52 0.02 28.39
N ALA A 140 12.47 -0.76 28.22
CA ALA A 140 11.23 -0.58 28.95
C ALA A 140 11.47 -0.54 30.46
N VAL A 141 10.82 0.42 31.13
CA VAL A 141 10.88 0.57 32.59
C VAL A 141 9.56 0.13 33.20
N TYR A 142 9.66 -0.71 34.23
CA TYR A 142 8.52 -1.27 34.94
C TYR A 142 8.53 -0.87 36.41
N THR A 143 7.36 -0.55 36.95
CA THR A 143 7.14 -0.46 38.39
C THR A 143 6.04 -1.43 38.77
N GLN A 144 6.09 -2.04 39.96
CA GLN A 144 5.05 -2.99 40.41
C GLN A 144 3.95 -2.33 41.24
N GLN A 145 4.29 -1.33 42.07
CA GLN A 145 3.32 -0.69 42.97
C GLN A 145 3.54 0.84 43.04
N PRO A 146 2.71 1.65 42.36
CA PRO A 146 1.68 1.22 41.40
C PRO A 146 2.30 0.56 40.16
N PHE A 147 1.55 -0.31 39.48
CA PHE A 147 2.05 -0.94 38.27
C PHE A 147 2.18 0.09 37.14
N SER A 148 3.32 0.12 36.45
CA SER A 148 3.48 0.92 35.24
C SER A 148 4.43 0.30 34.24
N ILE A 149 4.20 0.63 32.97
CA ILE A 149 5.10 0.36 31.84
C ILE A 149 5.44 1.71 31.23
N THR A 150 6.72 2.00 31.04
CA THR A 150 7.20 3.22 30.37
C THR A 150 8.16 2.83 29.26
N LEU A 151 7.82 3.23 28.03
CA LEU A 151 8.57 2.98 26.80
C LEU A 151 9.10 4.33 26.28
N ASP A 152 10.37 4.59 26.57
CA ASP A 152 10.98 5.92 26.48
C ASP A 152 10.13 7.02 27.18
N ASP A 153 10.27 8.28 26.80
CA ASP A 153 9.46 9.40 27.31
C ASP A 153 8.13 9.57 26.55
N SER A 154 7.72 8.54 25.81
CA SER A 154 6.75 8.68 24.72
C SER A 154 5.48 7.86 24.88
N CYS A 155 5.57 6.67 25.45
CA CYS A 155 4.41 5.82 25.69
C CYS A 155 4.47 5.28 27.12
N ALA A 156 3.44 5.53 27.92
CA ALA A 156 3.35 5.04 29.27
C ALA A 156 1.94 4.57 29.62
N MET A 157 1.88 3.47 30.36
CA MET A 157 0.66 2.93 30.97
C MET A 157 0.85 2.83 32.47
N ARG A 158 -0.18 3.18 33.24
CA ARG A 158 -0.21 3.00 34.70
C ARG A 158 -1.52 2.37 35.13
N VAL A 159 -1.46 1.46 36.09
CA VAL A 159 -2.63 0.79 36.65
C VAL A 159 -2.73 1.10 38.14
N ALA A 160 -3.91 1.54 38.56
CA ALA A 160 -4.24 1.77 39.95
C ALA A 160 -5.54 1.03 40.30
N GLN A 161 -5.60 0.45 41.49
CA GLN A 161 -6.79 -0.22 42.00
C GLN A 161 -7.22 0.39 43.34
N LYS A 162 -8.53 0.62 43.50
CA LYS A 162 -9.14 1.00 44.77
C LYS A 162 -10.39 0.16 44.99
N GLY A 163 -10.26 -0.91 45.78
CA GLY A 163 -11.31 -1.91 45.94
C GLY A 163 -11.61 -2.62 44.61
N PRO A 164 -12.88 -2.74 44.17
CA PRO A 164 -13.22 -3.40 42.90
C PRO A 164 -12.98 -2.51 41.67
N VAL A 165 -12.71 -1.22 41.87
CA VAL A 165 -12.56 -0.25 40.78
C VAL A 165 -11.09 -0.19 40.36
N ARG A 166 -10.86 -0.40 39.05
CA ARG A 166 -9.56 -0.25 38.42
C ARG A 166 -9.54 1.04 37.61
N GLN A 167 -8.37 1.66 37.55
CA GLN A 167 -8.11 2.84 36.75
C GLN A 167 -6.83 2.62 35.95
N TYR A 168 -6.94 2.74 34.62
CA TYR A 168 -5.82 2.68 33.69
C TYR A 168 -5.55 4.08 33.17
N ALA A 169 -4.29 4.51 33.24
CA ALA A 169 -3.86 5.80 32.70
C ALA A 169 -2.91 5.55 31.53
N PHE A 170 -3.24 6.12 30.37
CA PHE A 170 -2.44 6.06 29.16
C PHE A 170 -1.90 7.46 28.85
N GLU A 171 -0.60 7.55 28.64
CA GLU A 171 0.09 8.77 28.23
C GLU A 171 0.93 8.47 26.97
N MET A 172 0.52 9.03 25.82
CA MET A 172 1.11 8.75 24.51
C MET A 172 1.54 10.04 23.80
N ARG A 173 2.72 10.04 23.19
CA ARG A 173 3.28 11.20 22.50
C ARG A 173 3.89 10.82 21.16
N ASN A 174 3.34 11.38 20.09
CA ASN A 174 3.92 11.34 18.76
C ASN A 174 4.45 12.75 18.46
N THR A 175 5.77 12.93 18.59
CA THR A 175 6.41 14.24 18.37
C THR A 175 6.44 14.64 16.90
N ALA A 176 6.47 13.67 15.98
CA ALA A 176 6.56 13.94 14.55
C ALA A 176 5.24 14.50 13.98
N ASP A 177 4.11 14.09 14.54
CA ASP A 177 2.79 14.63 14.20
C ASP A 177 2.28 15.67 15.21
N ASP A 178 3.06 16.02 16.24
CA ASP A 178 2.68 16.93 17.33
C ASP A 178 1.34 16.56 17.98
N VAL A 179 1.28 15.30 18.42
CA VAL A 179 0.12 14.70 19.11
C VAL A 179 0.53 14.22 20.49
N TYR A 180 -0.26 14.59 21.50
CA TYR A 180 -0.11 14.10 22.87
C TYR A 180 -1.47 13.72 23.45
N VAL A 181 -1.58 12.51 23.98
CA VAL A 181 -2.82 11.94 24.51
C VAL A 181 -2.59 11.56 25.97
N ARG A 182 -3.49 11.99 26.85
CA ARG A 182 -3.52 11.56 28.25
C ARG A 182 -4.94 11.19 28.66
N LEU A 183 -5.20 9.91 28.82
CA LEU A 183 -6.53 9.37 29.09
C LEU A 183 -6.54 8.50 30.34
N TYR A 184 -7.66 8.54 31.05
CA TYR A 184 -7.93 7.76 32.25
C TYR A 184 -9.20 6.94 32.02
N PHE A 185 -9.05 5.63 32.03
CA PHE A 185 -10.11 4.64 31.88
C PHE A 185 -10.47 4.11 33.26
N LYS A 186 -11.74 4.22 33.65
CA LYS A 186 -12.23 3.77 34.95
C LYS A 186 -13.30 2.70 34.77
N THR A 187 -13.12 1.55 35.42
CA THR A 187 -14.07 0.44 35.33
C THR A 187 -15.44 0.83 35.90
N GLN A 188 -16.50 0.36 35.25
CA GLN A 188 -17.89 0.52 35.70
C GLN A 188 -18.53 -0.81 36.15
N GLN A 189 -17.91 -1.92 35.76
CA GLN A 189 -18.39 -3.29 35.99
C GLN A 189 -17.22 -4.23 36.30
N GLN A 190 -17.55 -5.45 36.71
CA GLN A 190 -16.58 -6.56 36.82
C GLN A 190 -16.06 -6.96 35.43
N PRO A 191 -14.85 -7.54 35.34
CA PRO A 191 -14.32 -8.00 34.07
C PRO A 191 -15.21 -9.10 33.47
N VAL A 192 -15.32 -9.08 32.15
CA VAL A 192 -15.99 -10.10 31.36
C VAL A 192 -14.93 -11.06 30.85
N PHE A 193 -15.16 -12.36 31.02
CA PHE A 193 -14.28 -13.38 30.43
C PHE A 193 -14.62 -13.61 28.97
N HIS A 194 -13.60 -13.73 28.13
CA HIS A 194 -13.79 -14.26 26.79
C HIS A 194 -14.06 -15.77 26.86
N GLY A 195 -14.98 -16.26 26.03
CA GLY A 195 -15.46 -17.64 26.15
C GLY A 195 -16.01 -17.95 27.56
N LYS A 196 -16.16 -19.23 27.87
CA LYS A 196 -16.85 -19.68 29.09
C LYS A 196 -16.19 -19.19 30.38
N ASP A 197 -14.87 -19.34 30.48
CA ASP A 197 -14.08 -19.16 31.71
C ASP A 197 -12.78 -18.38 31.52
N GLY A 198 -12.63 -17.68 30.39
CA GLY A 198 -11.47 -16.85 30.06
C GLY A 198 -10.46 -17.54 29.15
N ARG A 199 -10.54 -18.87 28.97
CA ARG A 199 -9.62 -19.59 28.08
C ARG A 199 -10.17 -19.62 26.65
N VAL A 200 -9.38 -19.13 25.69
CA VAL A 200 -9.68 -19.18 24.25
C VAL A 200 -8.39 -19.37 23.46
N ASN A 201 -8.34 -20.34 22.55
CA ASN A 201 -7.18 -20.60 21.67
C ASN A 201 -5.81 -20.68 22.40
N GLY A 202 -5.79 -21.23 23.62
CA GLY A 202 -4.57 -21.32 24.43
C GLY A 202 -4.20 -20.04 25.21
N MET A 203 -4.95 -18.95 25.02
CA MET A 203 -4.82 -17.68 25.74
C MET A 203 -5.77 -17.61 26.92
N TYR A 204 -5.42 -16.79 27.91
CA TYR A 204 -6.34 -16.29 28.92
C TYR A 204 -6.71 -14.83 28.62
N TYR A 205 -8.00 -14.57 28.40
CA TYR A 205 -8.50 -13.29 27.92
C TYR A 205 -9.72 -12.83 28.76
N TYR A 206 -9.60 -11.63 29.32
CA TYR A 206 -10.71 -10.90 29.93
C TYR A 206 -10.72 -9.42 29.50
N TYR A 207 -11.88 -8.80 29.57
CA TYR A 207 -12.07 -7.42 29.12
C TYR A 207 -13.09 -6.64 29.94
N PHE A 208 -13.06 -5.31 29.80
CA PHE A 208 -14.07 -4.39 30.30
C PHE A 208 -14.73 -3.69 29.10
N PRO A 209 -15.93 -4.13 28.70
CA PRO A 209 -16.57 -3.63 27.48
C PRO A 209 -17.14 -2.21 27.65
N SER A 210 -17.27 -1.70 28.88
CA SER A 210 -17.67 -0.32 29.14
C SER A 210 -16.88 0.29 30.30
N MET A 211 -16.07 1.29 29.97
CA MET A 211 -15.29 2.09 30.91
C MET A 211 -15.59 3.56 30.73
N ARG A 212 -15.63 4.31 31.83
CA ARG A 212 -15.68 5.77 31.76
C ARG A 212 -14.30 6.30 31.41
N VAL A 213 -14.20 7.08 30.33
CA VAL A 213 -12.95 7.71 29.91
C VAL A 213 -13.01 9.21 30.17
N THR A 214 -11.92 9.75 30.71
CA THR A 214 -11.70 11.20 30.88
C THR A 214 -10.25 11.54 30.61
N GLY A 215 -9.95 12.78 30.23
CA GLY A 215 -8.57 13.23 30.07
C GLY A 215 -8.49 14.37 29.08
N PHE A 216 -7.36 14.46 28.38
CA PHE A 216 -7.18 15.44 27.32
C PHE A 216 -6.33 14.89 26.19
N VAL A 217 -6.48 15.52 25.03
CA VAL A 217 -5.59 15.34 23.88
C VAL A 217 -5.03 16.69 23.48
N VAL A 218 -3.86 16.70 22.85
CA VAL A 218 -3.25 17.87 22.22
C VAL A 218 -2.95 17.48 20.79
N VAL A 219 -3.43 18.26 19.83
CA VAL A 219 -3.16 18.08 18.40
C VAL A 219 -2.69 19.42 17.85
N LYS A 220 -1.49 19.45 17.26
CA LYS A 220 -0.89 20.67 16.70
C LYS A 220 -0.88 21.84 17.70
N GLY A 221 -0.48 21.57 18.94
CA GLY A 221 -0.46 22.53 20.05
C GLY A 221 -1.82 22.90 20.67
N VAL A 222 -2.95 22.44 20.13
CA VAL A 222 -4.29 22.75 20.65
C VAL A 222 -4.76 21.67 21.61
N LYS A 223 -5.03 22.04 22.87
CA LYS A 223 -5.51 21.12 23.91
C LYS A 223 -7.04 21.00 23.90
N HIS A 224 -7.52 19.76 23.88
CA HIS A 224 -8.93 19.40 23.97
C HIS A 224 -9.18 18.55 25.22
N GLU A 225 -10.03 19.02 26.14
CA GLU A 225 -10.54 18.20 27.24
C GLU A 225 -11.57 17.21 26.70
N VAL A 226 -11.46 15.94 27.06
CA VAL A 226 -12.30 14.87 26.52
C VAL A 226 -12.93 14.01 27.61
N LYS A 227 -14.12 13.50 27.29
CA LYS A 227 -14.81 12.44 28.05
C LYS A 227 -15.35 11.41 27.07
N GLY A 228 -15.51 10.17 27.48
CA GLY A 228 -15.92 9.12 26.54
C GLY A 228 -16.28 7.80 27.19
N LEU A 229 -16.53 6.84 26.31
CA LEU A 229 -16.68 5.43 26.64
C LEU A 229 -15.49 4.69 26.06
N GLY A 230 -14.97 3.75 26.83
CA GLY A 230 -13.80 2.97 26.46
C GLY A 230 -14.01 1.49 26.68
N TRP A 231 -13.16 0.74 26.00
CA TRP A 231 -13.01 -0.70 26.04
C TRP A 231 -11.59 -1.02 26.48
N TYR A 232 -11.38 -2.08 27.26
CA TYR A 232 -10.05 -2.55 27.66
C TYR A 232 -9.98 -4.06 27.66
N ASP A 233 -8.90 -4.60 27.12
CA ASP A 233 -8.62 -6.02 27.00
C ASP A 233 -7.29 -6.37 27.65
N ARG A 234 -7.27 -7.53 28.32
CA ARG A 234 -6.06 -8.13 28.88
C ARG A 234 -5.95 -9.57 28.40
N GLU A 235 -4.86 -9.87 27.73
CA GLU A 235 -4.56 -11.20 27.22
C GLU A 235 -3.20 -11.71 27.72
N LEU A 236 -3.17 -13.00 28.08
CA LEU A 236 -2.01 -13.73 28.55
C LEU A 236 -1.83 -14.99 27.71
N ASP A 237 -0.58 -15.24 27.29
CA ASP A 237 -0.19 -16.25 26.32
C ASP A 237 -0.84 -16.05 24.94
N GLY A 238 -0.60 -17.01 24.05
CA GLY A 238 -1.09 -17.04 22.68
C GLY A 238 -0.12 -17.75 21.75
N SER A 239 -0.58 -18.07 20.56
CA SER A 239 0.30 -18.65 19.54
C SER A 239 1.15 -17.55 18.91
N VAL A 240 2.46 -17.59 19.19
CA VAL A 240 3.48 -16.71 18.60
C VAL A 240 3.47 -16.74 17.06
N SER A 241 2.96 -17.83 16.46
CA SER A 241 2.88 -18.00 15.00
C SER A 241 1.77 -17.18 14.33
N GLU A 242 0.83 -16.58 15.07
CA GLU A 242 -0.34 -15.87 14.51
C GLU A 242 -0.05 -14.42 14.11
N LEU A 243 0.98 -13.80 14.69
CA LEU A 243 1.42 -12.43 14.41
C LEU A 243 2.56 -12.35 13.37
N GLY A 244 3.19 -13.48 13.05
CA GLY A 244 4.28 -13.56 12.09
C GLY A 244 3.84 -13.43 10.63
N ARG A 245 4.79 -13.19 9.72
CA ARG A 245 4.54 -13.07 8.28
C ARG A 245 4.01 -14.36 7.64
N ASP A 246 4.45 -15.51 8.16
CA ASP A 246 4.00 -16.85 7.74
C ASP A 246 2.61 -17.22 8.28
N ALA A 247 1.98 -16.34 9.07
CA ALA A 247 0.63 -16.53 9.56
C ALA A 247 -0.35 -16.51 8.39
N LYS A 248 -0.70 -17.70 7.89
CA LYS A 248 -1.77 -17.95 6.89
C LYS A 248 -3.17 -17.60 7.39
N TYR A 249 -3.27 -17.08 8.62
CA TYR A 249 -4.51 -16.74 9.28
C TYR A 249 -4.81 -15.26 9.12
N SER A 250 -6.00 -14.94 8.62
CA SER A 250 -6.57 -13.60 8.70
C SER A 250 -7.61 -13.61 9.81
N TRP A 251 -7.82 -12.49 10.47
CA TRP A 251 -8.86 -12.38 11.48
C TRP A 251 -9.44 -10.97 11.52
N SER A 252 -10.65 -10.91 12.05
CA SER A 252 -11.37 -9.67 12.31
C SER A 252 -11.95 -9.75 13.71
N TRP A 253 -11.84 -8.64 14.43
CA TRP A 253 -12.43 -8.46 15.74
C TRP A 253 -13.26 -7.18 15.74
N LEU A 254 -14.43 -7.22 16.36
CA LEU A 254 -15.27 -6.06 16.59
C LEU A 254 -15.62 -5.92 18.06
N SER A 255 -15.44 -4.71 18.58
CA SER A 255 -16.04 -4.26 19.83
C SER A 255 -17.11 -3.23 19.53
N LEU A 256 -18.37 -3.50 19.88
CA LEU A 256 -19.50 -2.63 19.58
C LEU A 256 -20.26 -2.21 20.84
N HIS A 257 -20.54 -0.91 20.97
CA HIS A 257 -21.52 -0.34 21.89
C HIS A 257 -22.84 -0.11 21.15
N LEU A 258 -23.93 -0.66 21.69
CA LEU A 258 -25.27 -0.57 21.11
C LEU A 258 -26.13 0.51 21.79
N SER A 259 -27.11 1.07 21.09
CA SER A 259 -28.02 2.11 21.61
C SER A 259 -28.96 1.61 22.72
N ASN A 260 -29.21 0.31 22.78
CA ASN A 260 -29.93 -0.35 23.88
C ASN A 260 -29.03 -0.64 25.09
N MET A 261 -27.81 -0.08 25.11
CA MET A 261 -26.82 -0.19 26.18
C MET A 261 -26.18 -1.57 26.36
N SER A 262 -26.41 -2.54 25.46
CA SER A 262 -25.62 -3.78 25.42
C SER A 262 -24.31 -3.60 24.64
N GLN A 263 -23.39 -4.55 24.79
CA GLN A 263 -22.10 -4.58 24.09
C GLN A 263 -21.91 -5.91 23.38
N LEU A 264 -21.30 -5.87 22.19
CA LEU A 264 -20.93 -7.06 21.43
C LEU A 264 -19.40 -7.14 21.31
N ASN A 265 -18.82 -8.27 21.73
CA ASN A 265 -17.47 -8.68 21.35
C ASN A 265 -17.63 -9.77 20.27
N MET A 266 -17.14 -9.51 19.07
CA MET A 266 -17.27 -10.39 17.92
C MET A 266 -15.88 -10.76 17.44
N PHE A 267 -15.57 -12.05 17.39
CA PHE A 267 -14.30 -12.53 16.87
C PHE A 267 -14.51 -13.48 15.70
N HIS A 268 -13.65 -13.34 14.70
CA HIS A 268 -13.63 -14.18 13.53
C HIS A 268 -12.20 -14.46 13.07
N GLY A 269 -11.78 -15.72 13.14
CA GLY A 269 -10.53 -16.21 12.55
C GLY A 269 -10.78 -16.99 11.26
N THR A 270 -9.86 -16.90 10.30
CA THR A 270 -9.89 -17.65 9.04
C THR A 270 -8.56 -18.32 8.77
N SER A 271 -8.62 -19.51 8.18
CA SER A 271 -7.50 -20.15 7.50
C SER A 271 -7.82 -20.26 6.00
N GLY A 272 -6.94 -19.75 5.14
CA GLY A 272 -7.12 -19.86 3.68
C GLY A 272 -8.13 -18.88 3.05
N ASN A 273 -8.58 -19.19 1.83
CA ASN A 273 -9.38 -18.32 0.95
C ASN A 273 -10.90 -18.63 0.96
N GLU A 274 -11.48 -18.99 2.10
CA GLU A 274 -12.90 -19.42 2.16
C GLU A 274 -13.94 -18.28 1.91
N PRO A 275 -15.16 -18.61 1.43
CA PRO A 275 -16.17 -17.64 0.95
C PRO A 275 -16.71 -16.64 1.97
N ASP A 276 -17.39 -15.61 1.46
CA ASP A 276 -17.74 -14.33 2.12
C ASP A 276 -19.10 -14.32 2.87
N THR A 277 -19.46 -15.43 3.52
CA THR A 277 -20.53 -15.48 4.54
C THR A 277 -20.04 -16.30 5.71
N ARG A 278 -19.62 -15.62 6.78
CA ARG A 278 -18.75 -16.24 7.78
C ARG A 278 -19.36 -16.18 9.17
N LYS A 279 -19.37 -17.34 9.85
CA LYS A 279 -19.84 -17.44 11.23
C LYS A 279 -18.85 -16.75 12.16
N MET A 280 -19.37 -15.92 13.05
CA MET A 280 -18.62 -15.24 14.09
C MET A 280 -19.00 -15.80 15.46
N ILE A 281 -18.04 -15.82 16.37
CA ILE A 281 -18.32 -16.06 17.78
C ILE A 281 -18.63 -14.70 18.40
N VAL A 282 -19.83 -14.57 18.96
CA VAL A 282 -20.28 -13.32 19.56
C VAL A 282 -20.60 -13.53 21.04
N VAL A 283 -20.10 -12.61 21.86
CA VAL A 283 -20.46 -12.48 23.27
C VAL A 283 -21.24 -11.18 23.44
N GLU A 284 -22.55 -11.30 23.69
CA GLU A 284 -23.40 -10.18 24.09
C GLU A 284 -23.29 -9.96 25.60
N THR A 285 -22.90 -8.77 26.02
CA THR A 285 -22.98 -8.33 27.42
C THR A 285 -24.13 -7.34 27.57
N ARG A 286 -25.13 -7.67 28.39
CA ARG A 286 -26.30 -6.82 28.64
C ARG A 286 -26.08 -5.89 29.83
N THR A 287 -26.97 -4.91 29.98
CA THR A 287 -26.90 -3.91 31.07
C THR A 287 -26.97 -4.49 32.48
N ASP A 288 -27.55 -5.68 32.63
CA ASP A 288 -27.60 -6.42 33.90
C ASP A 288 -26.31 -7.21 34.18
N GLY A 289 -25.33 -7.16 33.27
CA GLY A 289 -24.08 -7.91 33.34
C GLY A 289 -24.20 -9.36 32.88
N SER A 290 -25.38 -9.80 32.41
CA SER A 290 -25.55 -11.15 31.84
C SER A 290 -24.81 -11.28 30.51
N ARG A 291 -24.31 -12.49 30.25
CA ARG A 291 -23.54 -12.83 29.05
C ARG A 291 -24.27 -13.88 28.23
N HIS A 292 -24.44 -13.61 26.94
CA HIS A 292 -25.10 -14.51 26.00
C HIS A 292 -24.15 -14.82 24.85
N TYR A 293 -24.06 -16.10 24.47
CA TYR A 293 -23.18 -16.56 23.40
C TYR A 293 -24.01 -16.87 22.16
N HIS A 294 -23.54 -16.37 21.02
CA HIS A 294 -24.18 -16.57 19.73
C HIS A 294 -23.15 -17.07 18.73
N ASP A 295 -23.47 -18.15 18.03
CA ASP A 295 -22.63 -18.80 17.00
C ASP A 295 -23.30 -18.85 15.62
N ASP A 296 -24.49 -18.25 15.50
CA ASP A 296 -25.27 -18.12 14.27
C ASP A 296 -25.09 -16.75 13.59
N VAL A 297 -24.18 -15.92 14.10
CA VAL A 297 -23.95 -14.57 13.57
C VAL A 297 -23.15 -14.64 12.29
N VAL A 298 -23.69 -14.08 11.21
CA VAL A 298 -23.06 -14.04 9.89
C VAL A 298 -22.65 -12.62 9.56
N MET A 299 -21.40 -12.43 9.16
CA MET A 299 -20.92 -11.18 8.57
C MET A 299 -20.70 -11.38 7.06
N GLN A 300 -21.25 -10.47 6.26
CA GLN A 300 -21.07 -10.40 4.82
C GLN A 300 -20.43 -9.06 4.43
N THR A 301 -19.27 -9.11 3.77
CA THR A 301 -18.62 -7.90 3.25
C THR A 301 -19.45 -7.31 2.10
N LYS A 302 -19.70 -6.00 2.13
CA LYS A 302 -20.42 -5.25 1.08
C LYS A 302 -19.48 -4.36 0.28
N LYS A 303 -18.52 -3.74 0.95
CA LYS A 303 -17.52 -2.87 0.32
C LYS A 303 -16.14 -3.09 0.93
N THR A 304 -15.12 -3.04 0.08
CA THR A 304 -13.72 -3.07 0.49
C THR A 304 -13.01 -1.76 0.12
N TRP A 305 -11.94 -1.47 0.84
CA TRP A 305 -11.02 -0.38 0.56
C TRP A 305 -9.60 -0.93 0.46
N SER A 306 -8.86 -0.46 -0.54
CA SER A 306 -7.45 -0.79 -0.73
C SER A 306 -6.58 0.36 -0.23
N SER A 307 -5.65 0.07 0.66
CA SER A 307 -4.66 1.04 1.10
C SER A 307 -3.74 1.45 -0.05
N LEU A 308 -3.47 2.74 -0.18
CA LEU A 308 -2.45 3.28 -1.09
C LEU A 308 -1.04 3.31 -0.47
N VAL A 309 -0.94 2.95 0.82
CA VAL A 309 0.33 2.86 1.55
C VAL A 309 0.90 1.45 1.43
N THR A 310 0.05 0.43 1.55
CA THR A 310 0.45 -0.99 1.58
C THR A 310 -0.18 -1.86 0.49
N PHE A 311 -1.21 -1.37 -0.21
CA PHE A 311 -2.05 -2.15 -1.14
C PHE A 311 -2.83 -3.32 -0.51
N MET A 312 -2.88 -3.38 0.83
CA MET A 312 -3.75 -4.29 1.56
C MET A 312 -5.23 -3.90 1.40
N GLN A 313 -6.12 -4.89 1.37
CA GLN A 313 -7.57 -4.69 1.24
C GLN A 313 -8.31 -4.98 2.55
N TYR A 314 -9.14 -4.04 2.98
CA TYR A 314 -9.91 -4.12 4.22
C TYR A 314 -11.41 -4.00 3.96
N PRO A 315 -12.25 -4.69 4.75
CA PRO A 315 -13.69 -4.48 4.68
C PRO A 315 -14.01 -3.13 5.32
N VAL A 316 -14.78 -2.30 4.61
CA VAL A 316 -15.18 -0.96 5.09
C VAL A 316 -16.70 -0.80 5.18
N GLU A 317 -17.45 -1.73 4.60
CA GLU A 317 -18.88 -1.87 4.80
C GLU A 317 -19.25 -3.35 4.83
N PHE A 318 -20.06 -3.75 5.81
CA PHE A 318 -20.50 -5.12 5.98
C PHE A 318 -21.88 -5.19 6.61
N HIS A 319 -22.60 -6.25 6.26
CA HIS A 319 -23.91 -6.58 6.80
C HIS A 319 -23.76 -7.70 7.81
N ILE A 320 -24.40 -7.56 8.97
CA ILE A 320 -24.37 -8.54 10.05
C ILE A 320 -25.79 -8.98 10.38
N CYS A 321 -26.03 -10.28 10.41
CA CYS A 321 -27.31 -10.84 10.81
C CYS A 321 -27.16 -12.01 11.78
N SER A 322 -28.16 -12.19 12.66
CA SER A 322 -28.28 -13.34 13.56
C SER A 322 -29.76 -13.59 13.86
N ALA A 323 -30.20 -14.84 13.63
CA ALA A 323 -31.58 -15.23 13.91
C ALA A 323 -31.82 -15.34 15.42
N SER A 324 -30.85 -15.88 16.17
CA SER A 324 -30.93 -16.07 17.62
C SER A 324 -30.99 -14.75 18.39
N MET A 325 -30.36 -13.70 17.86
CA MET A 325 -30.42 -12.33 18.41
C MET A 325 -31.57 -11.51 17.81
N GLY A 326 -32.14 -11.94 16.68
CA GLY A 326 -33.01 -11.10 15.86
C GLY A 326 -32.30 -9.85 15.32
N LEU A 327 -30.99 -9.95 15.07
CA LEU A 327 -30.11 -8.88 14.63
C LEU A 327 -30.07 -8.82 13.10
N ASP A 328 -30.24 -7.63 12.53
CA ASP A 328 -30.06 -7.35 11.10
C ASP A 328 -29.58 -5.89 10.95
N VAL A 329 -28.28 -5.71 10.68
CA VAL A 329 -27.63 -4.41 10.75
C VAL A 329 -26.58 -4.22 9.66
N THR A 330 -26.42 -2.99 9.19
CA THR A 330 -25.30 -2.58 8.32
C THR A 330 -24.34 -1.73 9.12
N ILE A 331 -23.05 -2.06 9.01
CA ILE A 331 -21.93 -1.39 9.67
C ILE A 331 -20.95 -0.92 8.61
N HIS A 332 -20.44 0.30 8.78
CA HIS A 332 -19.42 0.90 7.93
C HIS A 332 -18.36 1.62 8.76
N THR A 333 -17.18 1.78 8.20
CA THR A 333 -16.11 2.59 8.79
C THR A 333 -16.46 4.08 8.70
N VAL A 334 -16.10 4.87 9.71
CA VAL A 334 -16.38 6.32 9.70
C VAL A 334 -15.64 7.04 8.57
N PHE A 335 -14.43 6.56 8.27
CA PHE A 335 -13.70 6.82 7.03
C PHE A 335 -12.73 5.66 6.77
N ASP A 336 -12.33 5.47 5.52
CA ASP A 336 -11.66 4.23 5.12
C ASP A 336 -10.20 4.15 5.61
N ALA A 337 -9.45 5.25 5.56
CA ALA A 337 -8.00 5.28 5.79
C ALA A 337 -7.58 5.20 7.27
N GLN A 338 -7.89 4.09 7.94
CA GLN A 338 -7.55 3.80 9.35
C GLN A 338 -6.59 2.60 9.48
N GLU A 339 -5.63 2.50 8.55
CA GLU A 339 -4.58 1.48 8.55
C GLU A 339 -3.34 1.96 9.34
N LEU A 340 -2.78 1.07 10.15
CA LEU A 340 -1.44 1.19 10.74
C LEU A 340 -0.48 0.24 10.02
N GLY A 341 0.51 0.78 9.32
CA GLY A 341 1.62 -0.02 8.77
C GLY A 341 2.65 -0.31 9.86
N THR A 342 3.05 -1.57 10.03
CA THR A 342 4.10 -1.92 11.00
C THR A 342 4.88 -3.17 10.59
N VAL A 343 6.16 -3.23 10.94
CA VAL A 343 7.00 -4.42 10.77
C VAL A 343 6.65 -5.54 11.75
N LEU A 344 5.90 -5.24 12.82
CA LEU A 344 5.47 -6.25 13.81
C LEU A 344 4.52 -7.29 13.24
N VAL A 345 3.62 -6.88 12.33
CA VAL A 345 2.54 -7.73 11.79
C VAL A 345 2.94 -8.23 10.40
N GLY A 346 4.03 -8.99 10.33
CA GLY A 346 4.54 -9.58 9.09
C GLY A 346 5.01 -8.56 8.04
N GLY A 347 5.40 -7.35 8.43
CA GLY A 347 5.87 -6.33 7.49
C GLY A 347 4.79 -5.77 6.57
N ALA A 348 3.54 -5.72 7.02
CA ALA A 348 2.38 -5.25 6.26
C ALA A 348 1.47 -4.31 7.08
N GLY A 349 0.32 -3.97 6.51
CA GLY A 349 -0.69 -3.15 7.15
C GLY A 349 -1.60 -3.94 8.10
N PHE A 350 -2.04 -3.26 9.15
CA PHE A 350 -2.99 -3.73 10.14
C PHE A 350 -4.11 -2.68 10.27
N TYR A 351 -5.38 -3.10 10.21
CA TYR A 351 -6.50 -2.18 10.28
C TYR A 351 -7.02 -2.09 11.71
N GLU A 352 -7.15 -0.87 12.22
CA GLU A 352 -7.68 -0.59 13.55
C GLU A 352 -8.47 0.72 13.48
N GLY A 353 -9.77 0.62 13.25
CA GLY A 353 -10.58 1.76 12.85
C GLY A 353 -11.96 1.81 13.48
N VAL A 354 -12.50 3.02 13.59
CA VAL A 354 -13.84 3.25 14.10
C VAL A 354 -14.87 2.85 13.06
N VAL A 355 -15.87 2.09 13.53
CA VAL A 355 -17.06 1.71 12.78
C VAL A 355 -18.32 2.26 13.44
N GLU A 356 -19.33 2.51 12.62
CA GLU A 356 -20.68 2.83 13.07
C GLU A 356 -21.71 2.13 12.19
N GLY A 357 -22.92 1.97 12.70
CA GLY A 357 -23.93 1.23 11.97
C GLY A 357 -25.32 1.39 12.54
N SER A 358 -26.29 0.89 11.78
CA SER A 358 -27.68 0.89 12.19
C SER A 358 -28.46 -0.26 11.55
N GLY A 359 -29.60 -0.58 12.14
CA GLY A 359 -30.52 -1.59 11.65
C GLY A 359 -31.53 -1.94 12.74
N VAL A 360 -31.79 -3.23 12.93
CA VAL A 360 -32.77 -3.71 13.90
C VAL A 360 -32.22 -4.84 14.77
N CYS A 361 -32.74 -4.94 15.99
CA CYS A 361 -32.54 -6.07 16.89
C CYS A 361 -33.85 -6.39 17.62
N GLY A 362 -34.33 -7.62 17.49
CA GLY A 362 -35.62 -8.02 18.06
C GLY A 362 -36.83 -7.23 17.50
N GLY A 363 -36.70 -6.64 16.30
CA GLY A 363 -37.71 -5.80 15.68
C GLY A 363 -37.66 -4.31 16.08
N GLU A 364 -36.78 -3.91 16.99
CA GLU A 364 -36.58 -2.51 17.39
C GLU A 364 -35.38 -1.88 16.68
N ALA A 365 -35.45 -0.56 16.46
CA ALA A 365 -34.35 0.19 15.84
C ALA A 365 -33.10 0.18 16.73
N LEU A 366 -31.95 -0.11 16.13
CA LEU A 366 -30.67 -0.22 16.80
C LEU A 366 -29.63 0.63 16.08
N THR A 367 -28.85 1.41 16.82
CA THR A 367 -27.62 2.03 16.32
C THR A 367 -26.42 1.51 17.10
N MET A 368 -25.26 1.53 16.47
CA MET A 368 -24.02 1.06 17.09
C MET A 368 -22.82 1.87 16.68
N ARG A 369 -21.80 1.82 17.54
CA ARG A 369 -20.49 2.37 17.29
C ARG A 369 -19.45 1.49 17.97
N GLY A 370 -18.28 1.39 17.36
CA GLY A 370 -17.25 0.52 17.88
C GLY A 370 -15.93 0.61 17.13
N PHE A 371 -15.10 -0.40 17.34
CA PHE A 371 -13.85 -0.60 16.61
C PHE A 371 -13.90 -1.88 15.78
N LEU A 372 -13.29 -1.82 14.60
CA LEU A 372 -12.92 -2.95 13.78
C LEU A 372 -11.40 -3.06 13.81
N GLU A 373 -10.94 -4.22 14.28
CA GLU A 373 -9.56 -4.67 14.15
C GLU A 373 -9.54 -5.73 13.05
N CYS A 374 -8.65 -5.59 12.08
CA CYS A 374 -8.53 -6.56 11.00
C CYS A 374 -7.10 -6.76 10.54
N LYS A 375 -6.64 -8.00 10.70
CA LYS A 375 -5.41 -8.51 10.11
C LYS A 375 -5.74 -9.38 8.91
N ARG A 376 -5.16 -9.06 7.77
CA ARG A 376 -5.27 -9.85 6.53
C ARG A 376 -3.98 -10.61 6.25
N ASN A 377 -4.06 -11.66 5.45
CA ASN A 377 -2.88 -12.29 4.87
C ASN A 377 -2.11 -11.25 4.05
N ALA A 378 -0.79 -11.15 4.23
CA ALA A 378 0.09 -10.23 3.53
C ALA A 378 0.31 -10.65 2.05
N ALA A 379 -0.77 -11.06 1.37
CA ALA A 379 -0.76 -11.59 0.00
C ALA A 379 -0.09 -10.65 -1.01
N PRO A 380 -0.25 -9.31 -0.97
CA PRO A 380 0.51 -8.41 -1.84
C PRO A 380 2.03 -8.57 -1.67
N TYR A 381 2.49 -8.93 -0.48
CA TYR A 381 3.90 -9.08 -0.16
C TYR A 381 4.41 -10.52 -0.25
N SER A 382 3.58 -11.45 -0.74
CA SER A 382 3.98 -12.84 -0.95
C SER A 382 4.98 -13.01 -2.11
N SER A 383 4.89 -12.14 -3.11
CA SER A 383 5.87 -12.01 -4.18
C SER A 383 5.74 -10.64 -4.83
N THR A 384 6.78 -10.22 -5.56
CA THR A 384 6.72 -8.95 -6.31
C THR A 384 5.67 -9.02 -7.44
N SER A 385 5.44 -10.20 -8.01
CA SER A 385 4.41 -10.39 -9.03
C SER A 385 3.00 -10.23 -8.46
N GLU A 386 2.73 -10.77 -7.26
CA GLU A 386 1.41 -10.61 -6.64
C GLU A 386 1.18 -9.15 -6.21
N LEU A 387 2.21 -8.46 -5.73
CA LEU A 387 2.15 -7.01 -5.47
C LEU A 387 1.67 -6.24 -6.70
N LEU A 388 2.34 -6.44 -7.84
CA LEU A 388 2.01 -5.76 -9.09
C LEU A 388 0.60 -6.11 -9.60
N LYS A 389 0.14 -7.34 -9.38
CA LYS A 389 -1.22 -7.78 -9.71
C LYS A 389 -2.27 -7.11 -8.82
N CYS A 390 -2.02 -6.98 -7.51
CA CYS A 390 -2.89 -6.23 -6.60
C CYS A 390 -2.99 -4.75 -7.02
N ILE A 391 -1.85 -4.14 -7.36
CA ILE A 391 -1.79 -2.76 -7.87
C ILE A 391 -2.56 -2.65 -9.18
N GLY A 392 -2.34 -3.55 -10.14
CA GLY A 392 -3.04 -3.56 -11.42
C GLY A 392 -4.55 -3.67 -11.25
N SER A 393 -5.02 -4.53 -10.34
CA SER A 393 -6.44 -4.68 -10.01
C SER A 393 -7.03 -3.39 -9.43
N TYR A 394 -6.29 -2.72 -8.53
CA TYR A 394 -6.69 -1.44 -7.96
C TYR A 394 -6.76 -0.34 -9.02
N VAL A 395 -5.73 -0.21 -9.85
CA VAL A 395 -5.64 0.77 -10.93
C VAL A 395 -6.79 0.57 -11.92
N HIS A 396 -7.09 -0.66 -12.29
CA HIS A 396 -8.21 -0.98 -13.17
C HIS A 396 -9.55 -0.52 -12.58
N GLY A 397 -9.84 -0.86 -11.31
CA GLY A 397 -11.06 -0.41 -10.63
C GLY A 397 -11.12 1.11 -10.44
N ALA A 398 -9.99 1.79 -10.23
CA ALA A 398 -9.94 3.25 -10.21
C ALA A 398 -10.27 3.86 -11.59
N LEU A 399 -9.79 3.24 -12.68
CA LEU A 399 -10.06 3.67 -14.05
C LEU A 399 -11.51 3.42 -14.48
N GLU A 400 -12.15 2.37 -14.00
CA GLU A 400 -13.59 2.10 -14.25
C GLU A 400 -14.48 3.23 -13.76
N GLU A 401 -14.21 3.74 -12.56
CA GLU A 401 -15.02 4.82 -11.98
C GLU A 401 -14.85 6.15 -12.70
N VAL A 402 -13.62 6.46 -13.17
CA VAL A 402 -13.32 7.74 -13.84
C VAL A 402 -13.53 7.69 -15.35
N TYR A 403 -13.69 6.50 -15.93
CA TYR A 403 -13.81 6.26 -17.37
C TYR A 403 -14.79 5.11 -17.68
N PRO A 404 -16.10 5.29 -17.40
CA PRO A 404 -17.11 4.23 -17.40
C PRO A 404 -17.59 3.84 -18.79
N LEU A 405 -17.84 2.54 -19.04
CA LEU A 405 -18.36 2.04 -20.32
C LEU A 405 -19.84 2.35 -20.55
N ASP A 406 -20.63 2.44 -19.48
CA ASP A 406 -22.07 2.69 -19.52
C ASP A 406 -22.41 4.02 -18.84
N ALA A 407 -21.77 5.10 -19.31
CA ALA A 407 -22.02 6.45 -18.82
C ALA A 407 -23.46 6.91 -19.11
N SER A 408 -24.07 7.60 -18.15
CA SER A 408 -25.36 8.28 -18.37
C SER A 408 -25.20 9.54 -19.22
N ASP A 409 -26.28 10.01 -19.84
CA ASP A 409 -26.29 11.28 -20.59
C ASP A 409 -25.82 12.47 -19.73
N SER A 410 -26.19 12.50 -18.44
CA SER A 410 -25.72 13.53 -17.50
C SER A 410 -24.22 13.42 -17.29
N TRP A 411 -23.71 12.21 -17.09
CA TRP A 411 -22.29 11.98 -16.88
C TRP A 411 -21.48 12.44 -18.08
N VAL A 412 -21.89 12.09 -19.31
CA VAL A 412 -21.22 12.49 -20.55
C VAL A 412 -21.28 14.01 -20.73
N SER A 413 -22.44 14.62 -20.47
CA SER A 413 -22.62 16.07 -20.57
C SER A 413 -21.70 16.82 -19.62
N GLU A 414 -21.55 16.35 -18.38
CA GLU A 414 -20.71 16.99 -17.37
C GLU A 414 -19.22 16.74 -17.60
N ASN A 415 -18.82 15.48 -17.86
CA ASN A 415 -17.43 15.06 -17.80
C ASN A 415 -16.70 15.10 -19.15
N VAL A 416 -17.43 15.00 -20.26
CA VAL A 416 -16.85 14.99 -21.61
C VAL A 416 -17.17 16.28 -22.37
N LEU A 417 -18.47 16.59 -22.52
CA LEU A 417 -18.92 17.73 -23.34
C LEU A 417 -18.78 19.07 -22.59
N GLY A 418 -18.90 19.03 -21.27
CA GLY A 418 -18.83 20.17 -20.37
C GLY A 418 -19.77 21.30 -20.80
N ARG A 419 -19.25 22.53 -20.82
CA ARG A 419 -20.00 23.74 -21.21
C ARG A 419 -20.57 23.71 -22.64
N ASN A 420 -20.13 22.77 -23.48
CA ASN A 420 -20.59 22.64 -24.86
C ASN A 420 -21.74 21.61 -25.00
N ALA A 421 -22.22 21.01 -23.90
CA ALA A 421 -23.38 20.14 -23.93
C ALA A 421 -24.63 20.92 -24.37
N ILE A 422 -25.27 20.48 -25.46
CA ILE A 422 -26.45 21.15 -26.04
C ILE A 422 -27.76 20.36 -25.83
N ASN A 423 -27.73 19.22 -25.13
CA ASN A 423 -28.88 18.35 -24.85
C ASN A 423 -29.74 18.03 -26.10
N ARG A 424 -29.09 17.84 -27.26
CA ARG A 424 -29.73 17.52 -28.54
C ARG A 424 -29.20 16.20 -29.09
N GLY A 425 -29.78 15.10 -28.64
CA GLY A 425 -29.72 13.80 -29.32
C GLY A 425 -28.33 13.20 -29.57
N VAL A 426 -27.32 13.55 -28.77
CA VAL A 426 -26.06 12.79 -28.74
C VAL A 426 -26.26 11.63 -27.76
N PRO A 427 -26.39 10.39 -28.24
CA PRO A 427 -26.62 9.26 -27.34
C PRO A 427 -25.33 8.96 -26.55
N ALA A 428 -25.39 8.91 -25.22
CA ALA A 428 -24.22 8.63 -24.40
C ALA A 428 -23.54 7.31 -24.79
N ASP A 429 -24.33 6.29 -25.17
CA ASP A 429 -23.82 5.01 -25.66
C ASP A 429 -22.93 5.18 -26.89
N LYS A 430 -23.23 6.12 -27.80
CA LYS A 430 -22.41 6.37 -29.00
C LYS A 430 -21.11 7.09 -28.67
N VAL A 431 -21.11 7.96 -27.66
CA VAL A 431 -19.87 8.55 -27.14
C VAL A 431 -19.02 7.47 -26.48
N CYS A 432 -19.62 6.61 -25.65
CA CYS A 432 -18.93 5.48 -25.06
C CYS A 432 -18.36 4.51 -26.11
N ASP A 433 -19.14 4.17 -27.14
CA ASP A 433 -18.73 3.26 -28.22
C ASP A 433 -17.49 3.76 -28.99
N THR A 434 -17.40 5.08 -29.20
CA THR A 434 -16.39 5.70 -30.08
C THR A 434 -15.19 6.29 -29.33
N LEU A 435 -15.37 6.62 -28.05
CA LEU A 435 -14.34 7.24 -27.22
C LEU A 435 -13.86 6.29 -26.14
N PHE A 436 -14.78 5.59 -25.46
CA PHE A 436 -14.46 4.87 -24.23
C PHE A 436 -14.11 3.41 -24.46
N ARG A 437 -14.92 2.67 -25.22
CA ARG A 437 -14.66 1.27 -25.56
C ARG A 437 -13.27 1.04 -26.20
N PRO A 438 -12.78 1.88 -27.14
CA PRO A 438 -11.44 1.70 -27.71
C PRO A 438 -10.30 1.88 -26.70
N VAL A 439 -10.47 2.77 -25.72
CA VAL A 439 -9.47 3.01 -24.66
C VAL A 439 -9.56 1.93 -23.59
N ARG A 440 -10.79 1.56 -23.20
CA ARG A 440 -11.06 0.48 -22.25
C ARG A 440 -10.60 -0.88 -22.77
N SER A 441 -10.73 -1.17 -24.06
CA SER A 441 -10.19 -2.41 -24.62
C SER A 441 -8.68 -2.52 -24.39
N MET A 442 -7.94 -1.41 -24.31
CA MET A 442 -6.51 -1.41 -23.99
C MET A 442 -6.22 -1.46 -22.47
N ILE A 443 -7.02 -0.76 -21.66
CA ILE A 443 -6.91 -0.77 -20.18
C ILE A 443 -7.22 -2.17 -19.62
N ASP A 444 -8.25 -2.82 -20.16
CA ASP A 444 -8.88 -4.03 -19.60
C ASP A 444 -8.05 -5.29 -19.89
N ARG A 445 -7.18 -5.23 -20.90
CA ARG A 445 -6.12 -6.22 -21.15
C ARG A 445 -5.05 -6.26 -20.05
N GLY A 446 -5.13 -5.35 -19.08
CA GLY A 446 -4.17 -5.21 -17.98
C GLY A 446 -2.84 -4.63 -18.45
N GLY A 447 -1.94 -4.36 -17.51
CA GLY A 447 -0.61 -3.86 -17.78
C GLY A 447 0.28 -4.03 -16.56
N LYS A 448 1.50 -3.50 -16.61
CA LYS A 448 2.43 -3.57 -15.48
C LYS A 448 2.08 -2.58 -14.35
N SER A 449 1.24 -1.58 -14.62
CA SER A 449 0.75 -0.54 -13.69
C SER A 449 1.80 0.17 -12.81
N TRP A 450 3.07 0.06 -13.17
CA TRP A 450 4.18 0.56 -12.35
C TRP A 450 4.24 2.09 -12.35
N ARG A 451 3.76 2.77 -13.40
CA ARG A 451 3.69 4.25 -13.44
C ARG A 451 2.71 4.77 -12.38
N SER A 452 1.57 4.10 -12.24
CA SER A 452 0.62 4.38 -11.16
C SER A 452 1.20 4.07 -9.78
N LEU A 453 1.96 2.97 -9.64
CA LEU A 453 2.69 2.67 -8.41
C LEU A 453 3.64 3.82 -8.05
N VAL A 454 4.44 4.32 -9.00
CA VAL A 454 5.37 5.45 -8.75
C VAL A 454 4.61 6.68 -8.25
N LEU A 455 3.54 7.08 -8.93
CA LEU A 455 2.73 8.23 -8.53
C LEU A 455 2.17 8.07 -7.11
N VAL A 456 1.55 6.92 -6.83
CA VAL A 456 0.93 6.61 -5.55
C VAL A 456 1.96 6.58 -4.42
N SER A 457 3.07 5.87 -4.64
CA SER A 457 4.15 5.74 -3.66
C SER A 457 4.82 7.08 -3.40
N CYS A 458 5.03 7.93 -4.42
CA CYS A 458 5.57 9.27 -4.22
C CYS A 458 4.63 10.14 -3.38
N CYS A 459 3.32 10.17 -3.71
CA CYS A 459 2.35 10.98 -2.95
C CYS A 459 2.32 10.60 -1.46
N ASN A 460 2.30 9.29 -1.16
CA ASN A 460 2.26 8.81 0.22
C ASN A 460 3.63 8.80 0.92
N ALA A 461 4.76 8.77 0.19
CA ALA A 461 6.09 8.98 0.78
C ALA A 461 6.29 10.44 1.20
N LEU A 462 5.79 11.38 0.40
CA LEU A 462 5.85 12.82 0.66
C LEU A 462 4.86 13.29 1.74
N SER A 463 3.83 12.50 2.04
CA SER A 463 2.78 12.84 3.01
C SER A 463 2.86 11.97 4.26
N ARG A 464 2.96 12.58 5.44
CA ARG A 464 2.90 11.82 6.71
C ARG A 464 1.53 11.16 6.94
N GLN A 465 0.47 11.90 6.63
CA GLN A 465 -0.90 11.40 6.66
C GLN A 465 -1.24 10.73 5.32
N TYR A 466 -2.21 9.81 5.34
CA TYR A 466 -2.72 9.17 4.13
C TYR A 466 -3.12 10.21 3.08
N PHE A 467 -2.61 10.06 1.86
CA PHE A 467 -2.94 10.91 0.72
C PHE A 467 -3.73 10.11 -0.30
N ASP A 468 -5.03 10.39 -0.40
CA ASP A 468 -5.89 9.80 -1.43
C ASP A 468 -5.53 10.39 -2.80
N CYS A 469 -4.72 9.65 -3.54
CA CYS A 469 -4.32 9.98 -4.90
C CYS A 469 -5.06 9.15 -5.96
N ARG A 470 -6.16 8.46 -5.59
CA ARG A 470 -6.87 7.53 -6.50
C ARG A 470 -7.23 8.18 -7.84
N ARG A 471 -7.77 9.40 -7.83
CA ARG A 471 -8.16 10.10 -9.06
C ARG A 471 -6.99 10.47 -9.97
N TYR A 472 -5.79 10.67 -9.42
CA TYR A 472 -4.61 11.07 -10.21
C TYR A 472 -3.98 9.90 -10.97
N ILE A 473 -4.34 8.65 -10.64
CA ILE A 473 -3.98 7.45 -11.41
C ILE A 473 -4.41 7.59 -12.86
N ALA A 474 -5.54 8.26 -13.11
CA ALA A 474 -6.00 8.57 -14.47
C ALA A 474 -4.94 9.31 -15.29
N VAL A 475 -4.13 10.19 -14.68
CA VAL A 475 -3.05 10.90 -15.38
C VAL A 475 -1.97 9.93 -15.83
N ALA A 476 -1.51 9.05 -14.93
CA ALA A 476 -0.45 8.10 -15.22
C ALA A 476 -0.85 7.09 -16.32
N GLU A 477 -2.07 6.57 -16.24
CA GLU A 477 -2.51 5.50 -17.14
C GLU A 477 -3.06 6.04 -18.46
N LEU A 478 -3.89 7.08 -18.48
CA LEU A 478 -4.44 7.60 -19.73
C LEU A 478 -3.35 8.25 -20.60
N LEU A 479 -2.35 8.91 -20.02
CA LEU A 479 -1.21 9.41 -20.79
C LEU A 479 -0.48 8.27 -21.51
N HIS A 480 -0.26 7.14 -20.83
CA HIS A 480 0.41 5.99 -21.42
C HIS A 480 -0.48 5.21 -22.41
N VAL A 481 -1.74 4.99 -22.07
CA VAL A 481 -2.69 4.28 -22.95
C VAL A 481 -2.92 5.07 -24.23
N GLY A 482 -3.11 6.40 -24.12
CA GLY A 482 -3.21 7.29 -25.27
C GLY A 482 -2.00 7.18 -26.19
N SER A 483 -0.78 7.22 -25.62
CA SER A 483 0.44 7.06 -26.41
C SER A 483 0.54 5.70 -27.08
N LEU A 484 0.20 4.61 -26.40
CA LEU A 484 0.24 3.26 -26.98
C LEU A 484 -0.72 3.08 -28.15
N ILE A 485 -1.93 3.63 -28.06
CA ILE A 485 -2.92 3.54 -29.16
C ILE A 485 -2.41 4.24 -30.41
N ILE A 486 -1.76 5.40 -30.26
CA ILE A 486 -1.19 6.16 -31.37
C ILE A 486 0.09 5.49 -31.90
N ASP A 487 0.97 5.03 -31.00
CA ASP A 487 2.21 4.30 -31.32
C ASP A 487 1.92 3.02 -32.13
N ASP A 488 0.91 2.24 -31.74
CA ASP A 488 0.47 1.06 -32.48
C ASP A 488 0.13 1.36 -33.94
N ILE A 489 -0.44 2.53 -34.22
CA ILE A 489 -0.77 2.97 -35.59
C ILE A 489 0.50 3.38 -36.34
N GLN A 490 1.38 4.13 -35.69
CA GLN A 490 2.64 4.60 -36.27
C GLN A 490 3.54 3.43 -36.66
N ASP A 491 3.59 2.40 -35.82
CA ASP A 491 4.40 1.20 -36.00
C ASP A 491 3.70 0.10 -36.83
N ASN A 492 2.45 0.31 -37.28
CA ASN A 492 1.61 -0.70 -37.95
C ASN A 492 1.51 -2.03 -37.16
N SER A 493 1.43 -1.93 -35.83
CA SER A 493 1.33 -3.08 -34.94
C SER A 493 -0.01 -3.80 -35.10
N MET A 494 0.01 -5.14 -35.18
CA MET A 494 -1.23 -5.90 -35.33
C MET A 494 -1.80 -6.41 -34.00
N VAL A 495 -0.93 -6.64 -33.03
CA VAL A 495 -1.25 -7.24 -31.73
C VAL A 495 -0.56 -6.46 -30.62
N ARG A 496 -1.28 -6.23 -29.52
CA ARG A 496 -0.77 -5.59 -28.30
C ARG A 496 -1.38 -6.28 -27.09
N ARG A 497 -0.53 -6.74 -26.17
CA ARG A 497 -0.92 -7.46 -24.94
C ARG A 497 -1.79 -8.70 -25.24
N GLY A 498 -1.43 -9.45 -26.28
CA GLY A 498 -2.12 -10.69 -26.68
C GLY A 498 -3.41 -10.51 -27.50
N GLU A 499 -3.86 -9.27 -27.73
CA GLU A 499 -5.09 -8.98 -28.47
C GLU A 499 -4.85 -8.01 -29.64
N LYS A 500 -5.81 -7.86 -30.55
CA LYS A 500 -5.70 -6.96 -31.71
C LYS A 500 -5.46 -5.51 -31.27
N CYS A 501 -4.55 -4.80 -31.94
CA CYS A 501 -4.37 -3.37 -31.71
C CYS A 501 -5.68 -2.60 -31.95
N VAL A 502 -5.87 -1.49 -31.22
CA VAL A 502 -7.15 -0.74 -31.22
C VAL A 502 -7.55 -0.29 -32.62
N HIS A 503 -6.60 0.10 -33.46
CA HIS A 503 -6.87 0.52 -34.84
C HIS A 503 -7.27 -0.64 -35.78
N VAL A 504 -6.90 -1.87 -35.43
CA VAL A 504 -7.32 -3.09 -36.16
C VAL A 504 -8.75 -3.45 -35.78
N GLU A 505 -9.14 -3.23 -34.52
CA GLU A 505 -10.45 -3.58 -33.98
C GLU A 505 -11.52 -2.51 -34.26
N TYR A 506 -11.20 -1.23 -34.04
CA TYR A 506 -12.13 -0.10 -34.11
C TYR A 506 -11.91 0.80 -35.34
N GLY A 507 -10.89 0.51 -36.15
CA GLY A 507 -10.48 1.32 -37.29
C GLY A 507 -9.56 2.48 -36.92
N VAL A 508 -8.72 2.89 -37.87
CA VAL A 508 -7.68 3.92 -37.68
C VAL A 508 -8.27 5.26 -37.22
N ALA A 509 -9.37 5.73 -37.83
CA ALA A 509 -9.96 7.02 -37.47
C ALA A 509 -10.46 7.07 -36.02
N THR A 510 -11.15 6.01 -35.58
CA THR A 510 -11.64 5.88 -34.20
C THR A 510 -10.48 5.80 -33.23
N ALA A 511 -9.45 4.99 -33.55
CA ALA A 511 -8.27 4.84 -32.70
C ALA A 511 -7.48 6.14 -32.53
N ILE A 512 -7.28 6.91 -33.61
CA ILE A 512 -6.64 8.25 -33.52
C ILE A 512 -7.45 9.16 -32.61
N ASN A 513 -8.77 9.23 -32.80
CA ASN A 513 -9.63 10.09 -32.00
C ASN A 513 -9.61 9.69 -30.51
N ALA A 514 -9.78 8.40 -30.23
CA ALA A 514 -9.83 7.88 -28.87
C ALA A 514 -8.47 7.99 -28.14
N GLY A 515 -7.38 7.63 -28.83
CA GLY A 515 -6.02 7.75 -28.29
C GLY A 515 -5.64 9.20 -28.00
N SER A 516 -5.97 10.13 -28.90
CA SER A 516 -5.72 11.58 -28.68
C SER A 516 -6.56 12.14 -27.54
N ALA A 517 -7.81 11.68 -27.40
CA ALA A 517 -8.69 12.13 -26.33
C ALA A 517 -8.19 11.78 -24.93
N CYS A 518 -7.42 10.69 -24.77
CA CYS A 518 -6.80 10.33 -23.50
C CYS A 518 -5.96 11.46 -22.90
N TYR A 519 -5.25 12.23 -23.73
CA TYR A 519 -4.43 13.36 -23.26
C TYR A 519 -5.27 14.48 -22.63
N PHE A 520 -6.48 14.71 -23.12
CA PHE A 520 -7.38 15.73 -22.57
C PHE A 520 -8.22 15.18 -21.41
N MET A 521 -8.59 13.90 -21.49
CA MET A 521 -9.36 13.21 -20.46
C MET A 521 -8.54 12.98 -19.18
N ALA A 522 -7.24 12.74 -19.28
CA ALA A 522 -6.33 12.54 -18.14
C ALA A 522 -6.47 13.62 -17.04
N PRO A 523 -6.19 14.91 -17.31
CA PRO A 523 -6.32 15.95 -16.29
C PRO A 523 -7.79 16.22 -15.90
N ARG A 524 -8.75 16.01 -16.82
CA ARG A 524 -10.18 16.19 -16.55
C ARG A 524 -10.71 15.15 -15.56
N ALA A 525 -10.36 13.89 -15.76
CA ALA A 525 -10.69 12.74 -14.90
C ALA A 525 -10.02 12.86 -13.53
N ALA A 526 -8.78 13.34 -13.51
CA ALA A 526 -8.06 13.65 -12.28
C ALA A 526 -8.59 14.91 -11.55
N ARG A 527 -9.55 15.62 -12.15
CA ARG A 527 -10.17 16.85 -11.63
C ARG A 527 -9.12 17.91 -11.23
N ILE A 528 -8.09 18.08 -12.07
CA ILE A 528 -7.02 19.05 -11.82
C ILE A 528 -7.58 20.47 -11.72
N GLN A 529 -8.64 20.78 -12.47
CA GLN A 529 -9.30 22.10 -12.43
C GLN A 529 -9.98 22.42 -11.08
N ASP A 530 -10.18 21.44 -10.21
CA ASP A 530 -10.78 21.64 -8.88
C ASP A 530 -9.73 21.90 -7.78
N LEU A 531 -8.44 21.87 -8.13
CA LEU A 531 -7.34 22.24 -7.24
C LEU A 531 -7.24 23.77 -7.10
N PRO A 532 -6.56 24.27 -6.05
CA PRO A 532 -6.18 25.68 -5.98
C PRO A 532 -5.52 26.15 -7.29
N PRO A 533 -5.86 27.35 -7.81
CA PRO A 533 -5.44 27.80 -9.14
C PRO A 533 -3.95 27.67 -9.41
N GLU A 534 -3.09 27.97 -8.43
CA GLU A 534 -1.64 27.91 -8.54
C GLU A 534 -1.15 26.46 -8.71
N LYS A 535 -1.72 25.51 -7.94
CA LYS A 535 -1.42 24.07 -8.07
C LYS A 535 -1.90 23.54 -9.41
N ALA A 536 -3.14 23.87 -9.79
CA ALA A 536 -3.72 23.46 -11.07
C ALA A 536 -2.86 23.96 -12.24
N SER A 537 -2.50 25.25 -12.23
CA SER A 537 -1.64 25.85 -13.26
C SER A 537 -0.28 25.16 -13.35
N ARG A 538 0.38 24.89 -12.20
CA ARG A 538 1.67 24.21 -12.20
C ARG A 538 1.57 22.79 -12.73
N ILE A 539 0.53 22.04 -12.37
CA ILE A 539 0.29 20.69 -12.89
C ILE A 539 0.02 20.73 -14.40
N TYR A 540 -0.78 21.68 -14.90
CA TYR A 540 -1.01 21.80 -16.33
C TYR A 540 0.27 22.13 -17.12
N GLN A 541 1.14 23.00 -16.59
CA GLN A 541 2.44 23.28 -17.21
C GLN A 541 3.28 22.00 -17.34
N LEU A 542 3.50 21.31 -16.21
CA LEU A 542 4.20 20.03 -16.17
C LEU A 542 3.62 19.01 -17.16
N TYR A 543 2.28 18.92 -17.18
CA TYR A 543 1.56 18.00 -18.06
C TYR A 543 1.72 18.32 -19.55
N PHE A 544 1.67 19.60 -19.94
CA PHE A 544 1.86 19.98 -21.34
C PHE A 544 3.33 19.89 -21.77
N ASP A 545 4.27 20.24 -20.89
CA ASP A 545 5.70 20.11 -21.16
C ASP A 545 6.04 18.65 -21.52
N VAL A 546 5.51 17.68 -20.75
CA VAL A 546 5.77 16.27 -21.01
C VAL A 546 5.06 15.73 -22.24
N LEU A 547 3.87 16.23 -22.57
CA LEU A 547 3.21 15.85 -23.82
C LEU A 547 4.03 16.31 -25.04
N LEU A 548 4.53 17.54 -25.01
CA LEU A 548 5.37 18.07 -26.09
C LEU A 548 6.69 17.31 -26.20
N ALA A 549 7.38 17.08 -25.07
CA ALA A 549 8.60 16.29 -25.04
C ALA A 549 8.35 14.86 -25.54
N GLY A 550 7.28 14.19 -25.07
CA GLY A 550 6.92 12.84 -25.49
C GLY A 550 6.70 12.73 -27.00
N HIS A 551 6.00 13.69 -27.62
CA HIS A 551 5.82 13.71 -29.08
C HIS A 551 7.13 14.00 -29.82
N ALA A 552 8.00 14.86 -29.29
CA ALA A 552 9.33 15.08 -29.87
C ALA A 552 10.18 13.81 -29.79
N GLY A 553 10.18 13.12 -28.65
CA GLY A 553 10.85 11.84 -28.45
C GLY A 553 10.35 10.77 -29.40
N GLN A 554 9.03 10.65 -29.56
CA GLN A 554 8.41 9.74 -30.53
C GLN A 554 8.81 10.09 -31.98
N GLY A 555 8.82 11.38 -32.33
CA GLY A 555 9.24 11.82 -33.65
C GLY A 555 10.70 11.50 -33.95
N LEU A 556 11.59 11.63 -32.96
CA LEU A 556 12.99 11.23 -33.08
C LEU A 556 13.15 9.72 -33.20
N ASP A 557 12.39 8.93 -32.46
CA ASP A 557 12.36 7.47 -32.55
C ASP A 557 11.92 6.99 -33.94
N ILE A 558 10.85 7.58 -34.49
CA ILE A 558 10.37 7.32 -35.86
C ILE A 558 11.41 7.73 -36.91
N TYR A 559 12.09 8.87 -36.71
CA TYR A 559 13.13 9.32 -37.64
C TYR A 559 14.36 8.37 -37.64
N GLY A 560 14.66 7.76 -36.49
CA GLY A 560 15.76 6.83 -36.32
C GLY A 560 17.13 7.50 -36.22
N LEU A 561 18.16 6.68 -35.99
CA LEU A 561 19.54 7.14 -35.72
C LEU A 561 20.52 6.82 -36.86
N ASP A 562 20.02 6.39 -38.01
CA ASP A 562 20.79 6.00 -39.20
C ASP A 562 21.81 7.05 -39.64
N TYR A 563 21.48 8.33 -39.48
CA TYR A 563 22.34 9.45 -39.87
C TYR A 563 23.63 9.54 -39.04
N LEU A 564 23.68 8.92 -37.85
CA LEU A 564 24.86 8.85 -36.99
C LEU A 564 25.75 7.65 -37.33
N MET A 565 25.19 6.62 -37.96
CA MET A 565 25.85 5.34 -38.16
C MET A 565 27.11 5.37 -39.04
N PRO A 566 27.25 6.20 -40.09
CA PRO A 566 28.47 6.23 -40.89
C PRO A 566 29.74 6.45 -40.06
N LYS A 567 29.71 7.42 -39.14
CA LYS A 567 30.83 7.71 -38.23
C LYS A 567 31.05 6.57 -37.25
N VAL A 568 29.98 6.01 -36.69
CA VAL A 568 30.03 4.90 -35.72
C VAL A 568 30.68 3.66 -36.35
N ILE A 569 30.30 3.31 -37.58
CA ILE A 569 30.84 2.15 -38.29
C ILE A 569 32.33 2.33 -38.59
N GLU A 570 32.72 3.52 -39.06
CA GLU A 570 34.11 3.84 -39.38
C GLU A 570 34.99 3.83 -38.12
N THR A 571 34.56 4.51 -37.07
CA THR A 571 35.42 4.84 -35.93
C THR A 571 35.21 3.98 -34.69
N GLY A 572 34.01 3.40 -34.51
CA GLY A 572 33.58 2.79 -33.25
C GLY A 572 33.19 3.80 -32.15
N ASP A 573 33.26 5.11 -32.42
CA ASP A 573 32.83 6.15 -31.47
C ASP A 573 31.30 6.21 -31.40
N VAL A 574 30.75 5.79 -30.26
CA VAL A 574 29.32 5.70 -29.99
C VAL A 574 28.82 6.79 -29.04
N SER A 575 29.66 7.76 -28.67
CA SER A 575 29.30 8.84 -27.73
C SER A 575 28.04 9.59 -28.16
N THR A 576 28.02 10.09 -29.41
CA THR A 576 26.86 10.80 -29.97
C THR A 576 25.63 9.90 -30.13
N LEU A 577 25.83 8.59 -30.26
CA LEU A 577 24.74 7.63 -30.35
C LEU A 577 24.08 7.43 -28.98
N PHE A 578 24.88 7.31 -27.90
CA PHE A 578 24.35 7.27 -26.54
C PHE A 578 23.63 8.56 -26.16
N ASP A 579 24.18 9.74 -26.50
CA ASP A 579 23.50 11.02 -26.23
C ASP A 579 22.11 11.08 -26.89
N ALA A 580 22.01 10.60 -28.13
CA ALA A 580 20.74 10.55 -28.86
C ALA A 580 19.75 9.54 -28.26
N LEU A 581 20.22 8.35 -27.89
CA LEU A 581 19.40 7.33 -27.22
C LEU A 581 18.91 7.80 -25.85
N ASP A 582 19.79 8.39 -25.03
CA ASP A 582 19.45 8.98 -23.74
C ASP A 582 18.38 10.07 -23.90
N ALA A 583 18.51 10.93 -24.92
CA ALA A 583 17.52 11.96 -25.22
C ALA A 583 16.17 11.36 -25.62
N ILE A 584 16.14 10.41 -26.56
CA ILE A 584 14.90 9.74 -27.01
C ILE A 584 14.20 9.06 -25.81
N HIS A 585 14.93 8.25 -25.04
CA HIS A 585 14.39 7.54 -23.89
C HIS A 585 13.89 8.50 -22.80
N THR A 586 14.63 9.59 -22.57
CA THR A 586 14.22 10.63 -21.62
C THR A 586 12.94 11.31 -22.09
N TYR A 587 12.83 11.71 -23.34
CA TYR A 587 11.64 12.42 -23.82
C TYR A 587 10.41 11.51 -23.91
N LYS A 588 10.57 10.29 -24.44
CA LYS A 588 9.47 9.34 -24.66
C LYS A 588 8.98 8.68 -23.37
N THR A 589 9.89 8.32 -22.46
CA THR A 589 9.56 7.50 -21.28
C THR A 589 9.95 8.16 -19.95
N GLY A 590 11.20 8.64 -19.82
CA GLY A 590 11.72 9.22 -18.58
C GLY A 590 10.89 10.42 -18.10
N GLY A 591 10.62 11.36 -18.99
CA GLY A 591 9.92 12.60 -18.74
C GLY A 591 8.50 12.36 -18.22
N ALA A 592 7.78 11.37 -18.75
CA ALA A 592 6.46 10.97 -18.27
C ALA A 592 6.51 10.60 -16.79
N VAL A 593 7.48 9.78 -16.38
CA VAL A 593 7.62 9.31 -14.99
C VAL A 593 8.11 10.44 -14.08
N GLY A 594 9.11 11.21 -14.51
CA GLY A 594 9.57 12.40 -13.80
C GLY A 594 8.45 13.41 -13.56
N THR A 595 7.60 13.62 -14.57
CA THR A 595 6.45 14.52 -14.47
C THR A 595 5.42 14.02 -13.47
N LEU A 596 5.14 12.71 -13.42
CA LEU A 596 4.27 12.13 -12.39
C LEU A 596 4.84 12.35 -10.99
N CYS A 597 6.15 12.17 -10.81
CA CYS A 597 6.86 12.48 -9.56
C CYS A 597 6.77 13.97 -9.19
N ALA A 598 6.98 14.88 -10.16
CA ALA A 598 6.85 16.32 -9.96
C ALA A 598 5.41 16.73 -9.62
N MET A 599 4.41 16.13 -10.27
CA MET A 599 3.00 16.33 -9.94
C MET A 599 2.69 15.86 -8.52
N ALA A 600 3.21 14.71 -8.08
CA ALA A 600 3.09 14.26 -6.69
C ALA A 600 3.66 15.30 -5.71
N CYS A 601 4.80 15.90 -6.04
CA CYS A 601 5.42 16.96 -5.25
C CYS A 601 4.54 18.22 -5.15
N VAL A 602 3.91 18.64 -6.26
CA VAL A 602 2.97 19.78 -6.26
C VAL A 602 1.72 19.48 -5.42
N LEU A 603 1.18 18.27 -5.56
CA LEU A 603 -0.01 17.83 -4.82
C LEU A 603 0.24 17.82 -3.31
N CYS A 604 1.41 17.30 -2.90
CA CYS A 604 1.81 17.15 -1.50
C CYS A 604 2.58 18.35 -0.92
N GLU A 605 2.73 19.43 -1.69
CA GLU A 605 3.43 20.66 -1.27
C GLU A 605 4.88 20.42 -0.82
N ALA A 606 5.58 19.53 -1.53
CA ALA A 606 6.97 19.22 -1.23
C ALA A 606 7.89 20.44 -1.43
N PRO A 607 8.93 20.62 -0.59
CA PRO A 607 9.94 21.66 -0.81
C PRO A 607 10.63 21.53 -2.17
N ALA A 608 11.12 22.65 -2.71
CA ALA A 608 11.70 22.69 -4.06
C ALA A 608 12.88 21.71 -4.26
N ALA A 609 13.83 21.66 -3.31
CA ALA A 609 14.99 20.76 -3.40
C ALA A 609 14.58 19.27 -3.38
N LEU A 610 13.57 18.92 -2.58
CA LEU A 610 13.03 17.56 -2.56
C LEU A 610 12.28 17.26 -3.86
N SER A 611 11.55 18.23 -4.40
CA SER A 611 10.81 18.10 -5.66
C SER A 611 11.74 17.79 -6.82
N GLU A 612 12.86 18.51 -6.93
CA GLU A 612 13.89 18.28 -7.96
C GLU A 612 14.49 16.87 -7.85
N ALA A 613 14.82 16.41 -6.64
CA ALA A 613 15.37 15.07 -6.41
C ALA A 613 14.37 13.97 -6.79
N VAL A 614 13.09 14.13 -6.43
CA VAL A 614 12.01 13.16 -6.71
C VAL A 614 11.67 13.13 -8.21
N GLU A 615 11.67 14.28 -8.89
CA GLU A 615 11.51 14.37 -10.34
C GLU A 615 12.66 13.67 -11.08
N LYS A 616 13.92 13.97 -10.69
CA LYS A 616 15.11 13.33 -11.28
C LYS A 616 15.13 11.82 -11.05
N PHE A 617 14.63 11.37 -9.91
CA PHE A 617 14.42 9.95 -9.64
C PHE A 617 13.45 9.32 -10.65
N GLY A 618 12.29 9.95 -10.87
CA GLY A 618 11.32 9.46 -11.86
C GLY A 618 11.89 9.42 -13.28
N LEU A 619 12.60 10.47 -13.70
CA LEU A 619 13.32 10.53 -14.98
C LEU A 619 14.29 9.35 -15.16
N THR A 620 15.14 9.13 -14.16
CA THR A 620 16.16 8.06 -14.18
C THR A 620 15.52 6.68 -14.19
N LEU A 621 14.41 6.50 -13.45
CA LEU A 621 13.65 5.26 -13.41
C LEU A 621 13.06 4.92 -14.78
N GLY A 622 12.45 5.89 -15.47
CA GLY A 622 11.92 5.69 -16.82
C GLY A 622 13.01 5.43 -17.86
N LEU A 623 14.17 6.08 -17.74
CA LEU A 623 15.33 5.84 -18.59
C LEU A 623 15.89 4.43 -18.41
N ALA A 624 16.11 4.01 -17.16
CA ALA A 624 16.56 2.67 -16.84
C ALA A 624 15.56 1.60 -17.30
N PHE A 625 14.26 1.87 -17.19
CA PHE A 625 13.21 1.00 -17.73
C PHE A 625 13.43 0.71 -19.21
N GLN A 626 13.68 1.74 -20.01
CA GLN A 626 13.85 1.57 -21.46
C GLN A 626 15.14 0.83 -21.81
N ILE A 627 16.25 1.13 -21.13
CA ILE A 627 17.52 0.40 -21.32
C ILE A 627 17.34 -1.11 -21.03
N VAL A 628 16.59 -1.44 -19.98
CA VAL A 628 16.28 -2.85 -19.66
C VAL A 628 15.35 -3.47 -20.71
N ASP A 629 14.35 -2.74 -21.20
CA ASP A 629 13.41 -3.26 -22.20
C ASP A 629 14.14 -3.57 -23.53
N ASP A 630 15.02 -2.67 -23.99
CA ASP A 630 15.90 -2.89 -25.15
C ASP A 630 16.76 -4.14 -24.97
N ALA A 631 17.38 -4.31 -23.80
CA ALA A 631 18.22 -5.47 -23.49
C ALA A 631 17.43 -6.79 -23.51
N LEU A 632 16.20 -6.76 -22.98
CA LEU A 632 15.33 -7.92 -22.93
C LEU A 632 14.71 -8.26 -24.30
N ASN A 633 14.49 -7.27 -25.17
CA ASN A 633 14.04 -7.48 -26.55
C ASN A 633 14.99 -8.44 -27.30
N ILE A 634 16.30 -8.26 -27.11
CA ILE A 634 17.35 -9.10 -27.71
C ILE A 634 17.41 -10.47 -27.03
N ARG A 635 17.39 -10.53 -25.68
CA ARG A 635 17.54 -11.78 -24.90
C ARG A 635 16.44 -12.80 -25.17
N GLY A 636 15.21 -12.36 -25.47
CA GLY A 636 14.08 -13.25 -25.75
C GLY A 636 14.32 -14.26 -26.88
N PHE A 637 15.33 -14.01 -27.72
CA PHE A 637 15.67 -14.86 -28.86
C PHE A 637 16.30 -16.20 -28.44
N GLU A 638 17.05 -16.24 -27.33
CA GLU A 638 17.63 -17.48 -26.78
C GLU A 638 16.57 -18.42 -26.17
N GLY A 639 15.39 -17.88 -25.81
CA GLY A 639 14.30 -18.61 -25.15
C GLY A 639 13.18 -19.11 -26.08
N ASN A 640 13.32 -18.96 -27.42
CA ASN A 640 12.26 -19.27 -28.40
C ASN A 640 10.92 -18.53 -28.13
N LEU A 641 10.96 -17.30 -27.60
CA LEU A 641 9.76 -16.48 -27.44
C LEU A 641 9.30 -15.93 -28.81
N LYS A 642 7.98 -15.95 -29.06
CA LYS A 642 7.38 -15.60 -30.38
C LYS A 642 7.62 -14.15 -30.82
N GLU A 643 7.97 -13.25 -29.91
CA GLU A 643 8.11 -11.79 -30.11
C GLU A 643 9.56 -11.29 -29.88
N ALA A 644 10.57 -12.17 -29.98
CA ALA A 644 11.95 -11.79 -29.73
C ALA A 644 12.60 -11.01 -30.90
N ALA A 645 13.56 -10.14 -30.56
CA ALA A 645 14.41 -9.37 -31.49
C ALA A 645 13.63 -8.52 -32.51
N GLU A 646 12.49 -7.95 -32.09
CA GLU A 646 11.69 -7.05 -32.93
C GLU A 646 12.47 -5.80 -33.33
N ASP A 647 13.30 -5.26 -32.43
CA ASP A 647 14.12 -4.08 -32.74
C ASP A 647 15.09 -4.36 -33.90
N ILE A 648 15.62 -5.59 -33.98
CA ILE A 648 16.48 -6.01 -35.11
C ILE A 648 15.66 -6.15 -36.39
N LYS A 649 14.46 -6.74 -36.32
CA LYS A 649 13.57 -6.92 -37.49
C LYS A 649 13.17 -5.58 -38.10
N ASP A 650 12.96 -4.58 -37.26
CA ASP A 650 12.55 -3.23 -37.66
C ASP A 650 13.73 -2.31 -37.96
N GLY A 651 14.97 -2.78 -37.74
CA GLY A 651 16.19 -2.00 -37.96
C GLY A 651 16.40 -0.88 -36.96
N LYS A 652 15.73 -0.92 -35.80
CA LYS A 652 15.85 0.10 -34.75
C LYS A 652 17.23 0.02 -34.09
N ILE A 653 17.85 1.18 -33.88
CA ILE A 653 19.14 1.28 -33.18
C ILE A 653 18.84 1.53 -31.71
N THR A 654 19.20 0.57 -30.86
CA THR A 654 18.92 0.56 -29.40
C THR A 654 20.20 0.47 -28.57
N TYR A 655 20.09 0.50 -27.23
CA TYR A 655 21.25 0.43 -26.33
C TYR A 655 22.18 -0.77 -26.58
N PRO A 656 21.68 -2.02 -26.70
CA PRO A 656 22.53 -3.17 -26.99
C PRO A 656 23.30 -3.02 -28.30
N ILE A 657 22.68 -2.41 -29.32
CA ILE A 657 23.33 -2.15 -30.61
C ILE A 657 24.42 -1.09 -30.48
N ALA A 658 24.17 0.00 -29.76
CA ALA A 658 25.17 1.02 -29.50
C ALA A 658 26.39 0.46 -28.77
N ILE A 659 26.17 -0.35 -27.72
CA ILE A 659 27.27 -1.02 -27.00
C ILE A 659 28.02 -1.97 -27.92
N ALA A 660 27.30 -2.78 -28.73
CA ALA A 660 27.93 -3.69 -29.66
C ALA A 660 28.78 -2.96 -30.70
N MET A 661 28.26 -1.89 -31.30
CA MET A 661 29.00 -1.06 -32.25
C MET A 661 30.24 -0.43 -31.64
N GLY A 662 30.24 -0.08 -30.35
CA GLY A 662 31.43 0.45 -29.67
C GLY A 662 32.52 -0.60 -29.39
N ARG A 663 32.15 -1.88 -29.28
CA ARG A 663 33.06 -2.97 -28.88
C ARG A 663 33.50 -3.87 -30.04
N LEU A 664 32.71 -3.96 -31.09
CA LEU A 664 33.00 -4.81 -32.26
C LEU A 664 34.11 -4.21 -33.14
N GLY A 665 34.87 -5.09 -33.78
CA GLY A 665 35.82 -4.72 -34.83
C GLY A 665 35.12 -4.22 -36.10
N ALA A 666 35.85 -3.49 -36.95
CA ALA A 666 35.26 -2.82 -38.13
C ALA A 666 34.46 -3.75 -39.07
N ALA A 667 34.94 -4.98 -39.30
CA ALA A 667 34.23 -5.96 -40.13
C ALA A 667 32.88 -6.37 -39.51
N ASP A 668 32.89 -6.73 -38.21
CA ASP A 668 31.67 -7.13 -37.49
C ASP A 668 30.68 -5.97 -37.36
N ARG A 669 31.14 -4.72 -37.17
CA ARG A 669 30.28 -3.52 -37.20
C ARG A 669 29.59 -3.37 -38.55
N HIS A 670 30.34 -3.55 -39.63
CA HIS A 670 29.78 -3.47 -40.98
C HIS A 670 28.74 -4.56 -41.21
N THR A 671 29.02 -5.80 -40.79
CA THR A 671 28.07 -6.92 -40.85
C THR A 671 26.78 -6.62 -40.08
N LEU A 672 26.89 -6.21 -38.82
CA LEU A 672 25.74 -5.85 -37.99
C LEU A 672 24.91 -4.73 -38.64
N TRP A 673 25.56 -3.71 -39.17
CA TRP A 673 24.88 -2.62 -39.87
C TRP A 673 24.18 -3.06 -41.15
N VAL A 674 24.79 -3.93 -41.95
CA VAL A 674 24.18 -4.47 -43.17
C VAL A 674 22.91 -5.27 -42.85
N ILE A 675 22.90 -5.98 -41.71
CA ILE A 675 21.71 -6.69 -41.23
C ILE A 675 20.64 -5.67 -40.82
N LEU A 676 20.96 -4.69 -39.97
CA LEU A 676 19.99 -3.69 -39.47
C LEU A 676 19.37 -2.84 -40.59
N ARG A 677 20.12 -2.51 -41.65
CA ARG A 677 19.59 -1.77 -42.82
C ARG A 677 18.59 -2.56 -43.67
N LYS A 678 18.47 -3.86 -43.44
CA LYS A 678 17.51 -4.72 -44.11
C LYS A 678 16.44 -5.09 -43.09
N PRO A 679 15.29 -4.41 -43.05
CA PRO A 679 14.15 -4.91 -42.29
C PRO A 679 13.88 -6.36 -42.71
N THR A 680 14.24 -7.31 -41.86
CA THR A 680 14.37 -8.72 -42.20
C THR A 680 13.54 -9.57 -41.25
N LYS A 681 12.84 -10.54 -41.81
CA LYS A 681 12.19 -11.60 -41.04
C LYS A 681 12.98 -12.91 -41.12
N GLU A 682 14.15 -12.89 -41.77
CA GLU A 682 14.99 -14.05 -41.96
C GLU A 682 15.67 -14.42 -40.64
N ALA A 683 15.35 -15.61 -40.13
CA ALA A 683 15.86 -16.07 -38.85
C ALA A 683 17.39 -16.21 -38.80
N ALA A 684 18.05 -16.36 -39.96
CA ALA A 684 19.51 -16.41 -40.05
C ALA A 684 20.14 -15.04 -39.79
N ASP A 685 19.68 -13.99 -40.47
CA ASP A 685 20.18 -12.63 -40.26
C ASP A 685 19.98 -12.17 -38.80
N ILE A 686 18.81 -12.48 -38.22
CA ILE A 686 18.50 -12.14 -36.82
C ILE A 686 19.45 -12.88 -35.87
N ARG A 687 19.71 -14.18 -36.10
CA ARG A 687 20.69 -14.95 -35.31
C ARG A 687 22.07 -14.33 -35.37
N ASP A 688 22.56 -14.02 -36.56
CA ASP A 688 23.90 -13.48 -36.75
C ASP A 688 24.06 -12.13 -36.03
N ALA A 689 23.04 -11.26 -36.09
CA ALA A 689 23.03 -10.00 -35.35
C ALA A 689 23.02 -10.21 -33.83
N VAL A 690 22.18 -11.12 -33.32
CA VAL A 690 22.13 -11.45 -31.88
C VAL A 690 23.46 -12.03 -31.41
N GLU A 691 24.08 -12.94 -32.17
CA GLU A 691 25.37 -13.53 -31.86
C GLU A 691 26.47 -12.46 -31.75
N LEU A 692 26.49 -11.47 -32.65
CA LEU A 692 27.43 -10.35 -32.58
C LEU A 692 27.22 -9.47 -31.33
N ILE A 693 25.97 -9.23 -30.93
CA ILE A 693 25.61 -8.45 -29.73
C ILE A 693 26.01 -9.22 -28.45
N VAL A 694 25.71 -10.53 -28.40
CA VAL A 694 26.03 -11.41 -27.27
C VAL A 694 27.54 -11.61 -27.12
N LYS A 695 28.27 -11.76 -28.24
CA LYS A 695 29.74 -11.93 -28.27
C LYS A 695 30.51 -10.86 -27.49
N VAL A 696 29.97 -9.65 -27.39
CA VAL A 696 30.59 -8.50 -26.69
C VAL A 696 29.88 -8.12 -25.39
N GLU A 697 29.04 -9.03 -24.88
CA GLU A 697 28.32 -8.91 -23.61
C GLU A 697 27.45 -7.64 -23.50
N ALA A 698 26.93 -7.14 -24.63
CA ALA A 698 26.20 -5.88 -24.68
C ALA A 698 24.92 -5.90 -23.84
N ILE A 699 24.23 -7.05 -23.76
CA ILE A 699 23.03 -7.23 -22.93
C ILE A 699 23.39 -7.05 -21.44
N THR A 700 24.43 -7.73 -20.96
CA THR A 700 24.89 -7.61 -19.58
C THR A 700 25.28 -6.18 -19.24
N GLU A 701 25.99 -5.51 -20.15
CA GLU A 701 26.38 -4.11 -19.98
C GLU A 701 25.16 -3.18 -19.86
N CYS A 702 24.12 -3.36 -20.66
CA CYS A 702 22.88 -2.57 -20.54
C CYS A 702 22.28 -2.68 -19.13
N LEU A 703 22.19 -3.91 -18.61
CA LEU A 703 21.65 -4.16 -17.28
C LEU A 703 22.52 -3.54 -16.18
N LEU A 704 23.84 -3.55 -16.34
CA LEU A 704 24.78 -2.89 -15.42
C LEU A 704 24.62 -1.37 -15.45
N ILE A 705 24.52 -0.76 -16.64
CA ILE A 705 24.28 0.68 -16.81
C ILE A 705 22.97 1.08 -16.11
N ALA A 706 21.89 0.36 -16.37
CA ALA A 706 20.58 0.63 -15.76
C ALA A 706 20.64 0.51 -14.22
N ARG A 707 21.26 -0.56 -13.70
CA ARG A 707 21.46 -0.77 -12.26
C ARG A 707 22.28 0.34 -11.63
N HIS A 708 23.40 0.72 -12.24
CA HIS A 708 24.29 1.74 -11.70
C HIS A 708 23.60 3.11 -11.64
N ARG A 709 22.98 3.56 -12.73
CA ARG A 709 22.25 4.83 -12.78
C ARG A 709 21.14 4.89 -11.73
N LEU A 710 20.36 3.82 -11.57
CA LEU A 710 19.31 3.74 -10.56
C LEU A 710 19.85 3.73 -9.13
N GLN A 711 20.96 3.02 -8.88
CA GLN A 711 21.57 2.98 -7.56
C GLN A 711 22.13 4.34 -7.16
N GLU A 712 22.87 5.02 -8.03
CA GLU A 712 23.39 6.37 -7.76
C GLU A 712 22.27 7.36 -7.48
N MET A 713 21.20 7.31 -8.27
CA MET A 713 20.03 8.14 -8.06
C MET A 713 19.36 7.83 -6.73
N TRP A 714 19.19 6.55 -6.40
CA TRP A 714 18.63 6.12 -5.13
C TRP A 714 19.46 6.58 -3.93
N ASP A 715 20.78 6.44 -3.99
CA ASP A 715 21.69 6.85 -2.91
C ASP A 715 21.59 8.34 -2.61
N SER A 716 21.31 9.17 -3.62
CA SER A 716 21.08 10.61 -3.42
C SER A 716 19.67 10.95 -2.90
N LEU A 717 18.65 10.15 -3.23
CA LEU A 717 17.26 10.38 -2.82
C LEU A 717 16.95 9.81 -1.43
N ASP A 718 17.50 8.64 -1.09
CA ASP A 718 17.29 7.93 0.19
C ASP A 718 17.39 8.85 1.42
N PRO A 719 18.41 9.73 1.58
CA PRO A 719 18.50 10.60 2.75
C PRO A 719 17.48 11.75 2.76
N LEU A 720 16.85 12.09 1.63
CA LEU A 720 15.94 13.23 1.51
C LEU A 720 14.48 12.87 1.82
N LEU A 721 14.14 11.58 1.77
CA LEU A 721 12.80 11.07 2.07
C LEU A 721 12.79 10.35 3.41
N GLU A 722 11.78 10.65 4.23
CA GLU A 722 11.55 9.91 5.47
C GLU A 722 11.24 8.43 5.17
N ASP A 723 11.82 7.54 5.98
CA ASP A 723 11.61 6.10 5.85
C ASP A 723 10.15 5.74 6.10
N SER A 724 9.54 5.03 5.15
CA SER A 724 8.11 4.73 5.13
C SER A 724 7.83 3.53 4.22
N PHE A 725 6.70 2.86 4.41
CA PHE A 725 6.26 1.78 3.51
C PHE A 725 6.16 2.22 2.03
N PRO A 726 5.63 3.41 1.69
CA PRO A 726 5.64 3.91 0.32
C PRO A 726 7.05 4.08 -0.25
N LYS A 727 8.02 4.56 0.54
CA LYS A 727 9.44 4.63 0.13
C LYS A 727 10.04 3.24 -0.10
N LEU A 728 9.69 2.25 0.73
CA LEU A 728 10.06 0.86 0.49
C LEU A 728 9.50 0.34 -0.84
N MET A 729 8.29 0.74 -1.23
CA MET A 729 7.71 0.39 -2.54
C MET A 729 8.49 1.03 -3.69
N MET A 730 8.93 2.28 -3.55
CA MET A 730 9.82 2.93 -4.52
C MET A 730 11.14 2.14 -4.68
N ARG A 731 11.77 1.73 -3.57
CA ARG A 731 13.00 0.91 -3.60
C ARG A 731 12.76 -0.46 -4.23
N THR A 732 11.67 -1.11 -3.85
CA THR A 732 11.25 -2.42 -4.37
C THR A 732 11.16 -2.37 -5.89
N LEU A 733 10.57 -1.30 -6.44
CA LEU A 733 10.43 -1.12 -7.88
C LEU A 733 11.79 -0.95 -8.59
N CYS A 734 12.75 -0.23 -7.99
CA CYS A 734 14.10 -0.10 -8.55
C CYS A 734 14.77 -1.47 -8.73
N SER A 735 14.75 -2.30 -7.68
CA SER A 735 15.34 -3.64 -7.72
C SER A 735 14.60 -4.55 -8.69
N PHE A 736 13.26 -4.54 -8.64
CA PHE A 736 12.44 -5.33 -9.54
C PHE A 736 12.75 -5.02 -10.99
N LEU A 737 12.88 -3.74 -11.36
CA LEU A 737 13.09 -3.32 -12.73
C LEU A 737 14.38 -3.86 -13.33
N VAL A 738 15.49 -3.86 -12.59
CA VAL A 738 16.82 -4.26 -13.10
C VAL A 738 17.10 -5.76 -12.98
N GLU A 739 16.25 -6.51 -12.27
CA GLU A 739 16.37 -7.95 -12.08
C GLU A 739 15.36 -8.76 -12.91
N ARG A 740 14.57 -8.10 -13.75
CA ARG A 740 13.56 -8.76 -14.60
C ARG A 740 14.23 -9.80 -15.49
N THR A 741 13.74 -11.03 -15.40
CA THR A 741 13.97 -12.11 -16.36
C THR A 741 12.62 -12.43 -17.01
N TYR A 742 12.53 -12.40 -18.34
CA TYR A 742 11.34 -12.91 -19.05
C TYR A 742 11.33 -14.43 -19.05
#